data_AF-A0A936U498-F1
#
_entry.id   AF-A0A936U498-F1
#
_cell.length_a   1.000
_cell.length_b   1.000
_cell.length_c   1.000
_cell.angle_alpha   90.00
_cell.angle_beta   90.00
_cell.angle_gamma   90.00
#
_symmetry.space_group_name_H-M   'P 1'
#
loop_
_entity.id
_entity.type
_entity.pdbx_description
1 polymer ?
#
loop_
_entity_poly.entity_id
_entity_poly.type
_entity_poly.pdbx_seq_one_letter_code
_entity_poly.pdbx_strand_id
1 'polypeptide(L)'
;MRSFNRPSPLMPVVALALFGCTPSENNIKVNDDVVAIDEDGVPDIEPNPTTVSFGSLSVTEGASSSQTVTIGNVGTADLHIYSVELEDEDAPFEVGAIGSVLVAPSAETTLAVTYKPVTSADDTTFLLISSDDPDEPVAEVELIGQGIAPVIDIDPISYDFGTLYIGCENLQPLTISNLGNDELVVESLTANTASTDLVFDAAEDVNGALPWSIAPGASLDVWVDYAPLDEYSDVQYVTVTSNDPAAPTVMATQKGVGALYGETVDVFEQPINGSTDIIFAIDWSCSMYDDVANVGSNFATFVTTLAAMDADYHVAAVVADNGCILGSDPYIDNTMSESDQQSIFSTMACLDYGGTSCPKMGGYTEAAFTLLEAALKSSNIGSGGCNEGFYREDGTLALVGVSDEVEQSVNPYTYYISLFQSMKADPDDMVMHAIGGDYPTGCGGNQPYTGFYEATLATGGTFLSICAADFGSNMEVLAENSAADLTSFELTDTPSKTPSRSRWTASPWSRAGRTTTPPTPLTSPTATSPRAAPPSRWTTRSWVTARADRPLEALQLGARRAHPPPFALQGARVCGLGSSQGGFGLGNLRRVERPEPTPGPGQVVVQMSAMSLNFRDLLMVEGMYNPKQRLPLIPLSDGVGRVVAAGPGVRRVKVGDRVCPTFFQGWTSGEPTMEKLKTPLGGPLDGVAAERVLLSEEGVVIPPAHMTDAEAATLPCAALTAWTALVQNGGVRPGETVLIQGTGGVSLFALQIVKLLGARALITSSSDDKLQRALALGADAGLNYRQEPGWAAWARAQTDGRGVDHVIEVGGAGTLEESIKATRPGGAVHLIGVLSGAKTELTLTRVFMQAIRLLGVLVGHRDAFEQMNRAFAQAKLRPVLDREVAMDTLPETLGKLGQGDHLGKITLRA
;
A
#
# COMPACT_ATOMS: atom_id res chain seq x y z
N MET A 1 9.61 69.27 -1.69
CA MET A 1 10.14 69.40 -3.06
C MET A 1 9.37 68.42 -3.93
N ARG A 2 8.62 68.97 -4.92
CA ARG A 2 8.21 68.42 -6.23
C ARG A 2 7.78 66.93 -6.27
N SER A 3 6.52 66.59 -6.58
CA SER A 3 5.90 66.57 -7.93
C SER A 3 5.37 65.14 -8.15
N PHE A 4 4.20 64.77 -8.68
CA PHE A 4 3.02 65.42 -9.22
C PHE A 4 1.87 64.36 -9.28
N ASN A 5 0.64 64.81 -9.06
CA ASN A 5 -0.69 64.36 -9.52
C ASN A 5 -1.20 62.88 -9.51
N ARG A 6 -2.20 62.72 -8.62
CA ARG A 6 -3.46 61.93 -8.62
C ARG A 6 -4.39 62.17 -9.85
N PRO A 7 -5.64 61.62 -9.94
CA PRO A 7 -6.20 60.27 -9.64
C PRO A 7 -7.24 59.77 -10.72
N SER A 8 -7.77 58.54 -10.64
CA SER A 8 -9.18 58.23 -10.26
C SER A 8 -9.88 57.26 -11.28
N PRO A 9 -11.08 56.68 -11.00
CA PRO A 9 -11.26 55.23 -10.85
C PRO A 9 -12.53 54.70 -11.58
N LEU A 10 -12.98 53.49 -11.21
CA LEU A 10 -14.37 52.98 -11.13
C LEU A 10 -14.73 51.79 -12.02
N MET A 11 -15.21 50.78 -11.29
CA MET A 11 -15.97 49.58 -11.63
C MET A 11 -17.29 49.70 -10.78
N PRO A 12 -18.32 48.83 -10.89
CA PRO A 12 -19.12 48.46 -12.07
C PRO A 12 -20.65 48.29 -11.77
N VAL A 13 -21.42 47.86 -12.79
CA VAL A 13 -22.72 47.13 -12.83
C VAL A 13 -24.00 47.70 -12.13
N VAL A 14 -25.10 47.84 -12.89
CA VAL A 14 -26.37 47.06 -12.83
C VAL A 14 -27.55 47.80 -13.51
N ALA A 15 -28.27 47.01 -14.29
CA ALA A 15 -29.50 47.20 -15.06
C ALA A 15 -30.66 48.02 -14.44
N LEU A 16 -31.53 48.56 -15.31
CA LEU A 16 -32.97 48.54 -15.09
C LEU A 16 -33.79 48.73 -16.39
N ALA A 17 -34.98 48.14 -16.39
CA ALA A 17 -35.91 47.95 -17.49
C ALA A 17 -36.87 49.13 -17.77
N LEU A 18 -37.39 49.10 -19.00
CA LEU A 18 -38.66 49.61 -19.55
C LEU A 18 -39.67 50.23 -18.56
N PHE A 19 -40.12 51.45 -18.88
CA PHE A 19 -41.45 51.94 -18.56
C PHE A 19 -42.02 52.76 -19.72
N GLY A 20 -43.32 52.58 -19.95
CA GLY A 20 -44.04 53.01 -21.14
C GLY A 20 -44.62 54.42 -21.08
N CYS A 21 -45.09 54.83 -22.25
CA CYS A 21 -45.86 56.04 -22.52
C CYS A 21 -47.13 56.17 -21.66
N THR A 22 -47.41 57.39 -21.18
CA THR A 22 -48.75 58.01 -21.25
C THR A 22 -48.64 59.54 -21.40
N PRO A 23 -49.63 60.22 -22.03
CA PRO A 23 -49.52 61.59 -22.51
C PRO A 23 -50.20 62.60 -21.58
N SER A 24 -49.70 63.85 -21.52
CA SER A 24 -50.53 65.00 -21.17
C SER A 24 -49.97 66.31 -21.73
N GLU A 25 -50.88 67.07 -22.31
CA GLU A 25 -50.77 68.37 -22.96
C GLU A 25 -49.95 69.41 -22.18
N ASN A 26 -49.16 70.21 -22.90
CA ASN A 26 -49.17 71.67 -22.73
C ASN A 26 -48.62 72.39 -23.96
N ASN A 27 -49.39 73.37 -24.38
CA ASN A 27 -49.27 74.12 -25.61
C ASN A 27 -48.45 75.40 -25.33
N ILE A 28 -47.21 75.49 -25.82
CA ILE A 28 -46.49 76.77 -25.95
C ILE A 28 -45.82 76.79 -27.32
N LYS A 29 -46.25 77.74 -28.17
CA LYS A 29 -45.58 78.10 -29.41
C LYS A 29 -44.34 78.95 -29.11
N VAL A 30 -43.17 78.53 -29.57
CA VAL A 30 -42.10 79.45 -29.98
C VAL A 30 -41.59 78.94 -31.32
N ASN A 31 -41.72 79.83 -32.30
CA ASN A 31 -41.16 79.71 -33.64
C ASN A 31 -39.70 80.16 -33.52
N ASP A 32 -38.74 79.29 -33.84
CA ASP A 32 -37.41 79.71 -34.24
C ASP A 32 -36.99 78.82 -35.41
N ASP A 33 -36.78 79.51 -36.52
CA ASP A 33 -36.45 78.99 -37.83
C ASP A 33 -35.15 78.17 -37.77
N VAL A 34 -35.24 76.87 -38.02
CA VAL A 34 -34.15 76.15 -38.70
C VAL A 34 -34.55 76.10 -40.15
N VAL A 35 -33.84 76.93 -40.92
CA VAL A 35 -33.81 76.98 -42.37
C VAL A 35 -33.75 75.54 -42.90
N ALA A 36 -34.78 75.13 -43.61
CA ALA A 36 -34.66 74.06 -44.59
C ALA A 36 -33.60 74.52 -45.59
N ILE A 37 -32.43 73.89 -45.53
CA ILE A 37 -31.56 73.85 -46.70
C ILE A 37 -32.34 73.07 -47.74
N ASP A 38 -32.83 73.81 -48.72
CA ASP A 38 -33.29 73.32 -50.01
C ASP A 38 -32.03 72.78 -50.69
N GLU A 39 -31.67 71.52 -50.46
CA GLU A 39 -30.50 70.90 -51.08
C GLU A 39 -30.88 70.28 -52.44
N ASP A 40 -31.25 71.15 -53.36
CA ASP A 40 -31.08 70.86 -54.79
C ASP A 40 -29.56 70.82 -55.06
N GLY A 41 -29.01 69.62 -55.21
CA GLY A 41 -27.63 69.38 -55.64
C GLY A 41 -26.70 68.67 -54.65
N VAL A 42 -27.22 67.95 -53.64
CA VAL A 42 -26.39 67.09 -52.76
C VAL A 42 -26.56 65.60 -53.09
N PRO A 43 -25.48 64.82 -53.10
CA PRO A 43 -25.54 63.36 -53.11
C PRO A 43 -25.88 62.84 -51.71
N ASP A 44 -26.64 61.74 -51.61
CA ASP A 44 -27.05 61.11 -50.34
C ASP A 44 -26.97 59.58 -50.52
N ILE A 45 -26.11 58.91 -49.74
CA ILE A 45 -25.81 57.49 -49.84
C ILE A 45 -26.76 56.65 -48.99
N GLU A 46 -27.43 55.68 -49.61
CA GLU A 46 -28.27 54.72 -48.86
C GLU A 46 -27.84 53.28 -49.19
N PRO A 47 -27.03 52.64 -48.32
CA PRO A 47 -26.74 51.22 -48.46
C PRO A 47 -27.93 50.37 -47.98
N ASN A 48 -28.30 49.37 -48.77
CA ASN A 48 -29.39 48.46 -48.46
C ASN A 48 -29.00 46.99 -48.76
N PRO A 49 -29.06 46.09 -47.76
CA PRO A 49 -29.37 46.35 -46.35
C PRO A 49 -28.19 46.95 -45.57
N THR A 50 -28.47 47.64 -44.46
CA THR A 50 -27.45 48.17 -43.51
C THR A 50 -26.82 47.10 -42.61
N THR A 51 -27.44 45.91 -42.54
CA THR A 51 -26.88 44.71 -41.92
C THR A 51 -27.03 43.52 -42.86
N VAL A 52 -25.93 42.84 -43.18
CA VAL A 52 -25.90 41.62 -44.00
C VAL A 52 -25.56 40.43 -43.12
N SER A 53 -26.51 39.50 -42.98
CA SER A 53 -26.27 38.23 -42.29
C SER A 53 -26.05 37.11 -43.30
N PHE A 54 -24.94 36.41 -43.15
CA PHE A 54 -24.60 35.22 -43.95
C PHE A 54 -25.14 33.92 -43.33
N GLY A 55 -25.72 34.00 -42.13
CA GLY A 55 -26.16 32.83 -41.36
C GLY A 55 -24.98 31.95 -40.93
N SER A 56 -25.29 30.71 -40.58
CA SER A 56 -24.28 29.73 -40.17
C SER A 56 -23.81 28.90 -41.37
N LEU A 57 -22.50 28.80 -41.58
CA LEU A 57 -21.89 28.09 -42.71
C LEU A 57 -20.82 27.11 -42.22
N SER A 58 -20.83 25.87 -42.72
CA SER A 58 -19.88 24.84 -42.30
C SER A 58 -18.45 25.14 -42.78
N VAL A 59 -17.47 25.03 -41.90
CA VAL A 59 -16.04 25.21 -42.19
C VAL A 59 -15.53 23.98 -42.94
N THR A 60 -15.72 23.99 -44.26
CA THR A 60 -15.21 22.94 -45.17
C THR A 60 -14.50 23.59 -46.35
N GLU A 61 -13.57 22.86 -46.96
CA GLU A 61 -12.76 23.37 -48.07
C GLU A 61 -13.65 23.87 -49.22
N GLY A 62 -13.65 25.19 -49.46
CA GLY A 62 -14.41 25.84 -50.54
C GLY A 62 -15.83 26.29 -50.18
N ALA A 63 -16.31 26.09 -48.95
CA ALA A 63 -17.59 26.63 -48.50
C ALA A 63 -17.55 28.17 -48.49
N SER A 64 -18.47 28.77 -49.24
CA SER A 64 -18.62 30.23 -49.28
C SER A 64 -20.08 30.61 -49.49
N SER A 65 -20.48 31.75 -48.95
CA SER A 65 -21.80 32.34 -49.16
C SER A 65 -21.63 33.76 -49.64
N SER A 66 -22.33 34.14 -50.70
CA SER A 66 -22.23 35.49 -51.27
C SER A 66 -23.58 36.20 -51.15
N GLN A 67 -23.54 37.43 -50.65
CA GLN A 67 -24.69 38.32 -50.54
C GLN A 67 -24.39 39.60 -51.33
N THR A 68 -25.43 40.30 -51.73
CA THR A 68 -25.30 41.56 -52.48
C THR A 68 -25.74 42.72 -51.62
N VAL A 69 -24.89 43.74 -51.54
CA VAL A 69 -25.21 45.05 -50.96
C VAL A 69 -25.52 45.99 -52.12
N THR A 70 -26.70 46.61 -52.08
CA THR A 70 -27.09 47.64 -53.04
C THR A 70 -26.78 49.00 -52.43
N ILE A 71 -26.08 49.85 -53.18
CA ILE A 71 -25.74 51.22 -52.78
C ILE A 71 -26.56 52.14 -53.68
N GLY A 72 -27.56 52.79 -53.10
CA GLY A 72 -28.42 53.76 -53.75
C GLY A 72 -27.93 55.18 -53.56
N ASN A 73 -28.22 56.04 -54.54
CA ASN A 73 -28.13 57.49 -54.39
C ASN A 73 -29.55 58.07 -54.32
N VAL A 74 -30.00 58.42 -53.12
CA VAL A 74 -31.33 59.02 -52.89
C VAL A 74 -31.32 60.54 -52.93
N GLY A 75 -30.13 61.13 -53.08
CA GLY A 75 -29.90 62.55 -53.24
C GLY A 75 -30.28 63.08 -54.63
N THR A 76 -30.02 64.36 -54.83
CA THR A 76 -30.39 65.10 -56.06
C THR A 76 -29.18 65.40 -56.96
N ALA A 77 -27.95 65.10 -56.54
CA ALA A 77 -26.71 65.16 -57.35
C ALA A 77 -26.02 63.80 -57.49
N ASP A 78 -25.09 63.66 -58.44
CA ASP A 78 -24.33 62.42 -58.65
C ASP A 78 -23.45 62.11 -57.42
N LEU A 79 -23.53 60.87 -56.92
CA LEU A 79 -22.74 60.35 -55.79
C LEU A 79 -21.46 59.68 -56.32
N HIS A 80 -20.29 60.12 -55.85
CA HIS A 80 -19.02 59.45 -56.08
C HIS A 80 -18.67 58.53 -54.92
N ILE A 81 -18.49 57.25 -55.22
CA ILE A 81 -17.90 56.29 -54.29
C ILE A 81 -16.39 56.23 -54.54
N TYR A 82 -15.60 56.46 -53.50
CA TYR A 82 -14.14 56.52 -53.57
C TYR A 82 -13.49 55.15 -53.35
N SER A 83 -13.93 54.44 -52.31
CA SER A 83 -13.38 53.14 -51.92
C SER A 83 -14.42 52.35 -51.13
N VAL A 84 -14.26 51.03 -51.19
CA VAL A 84 -14.95 50.09 -50.30
C VAL A 84 -13.92 49.15 -49.72
N GLU A 85 -13.85 49.10 -48.40
CA GLU A 85 -12.91 48.29 -47.63
C GLU A 85 -13.57 47.68 -46.40
N LEU A 86 -12.94 46.65 -45.84
CA LEU A 86 -13.36 46.08 -44.57
C LEU A 86 -12.64 46.82 -43.44
N GLU A 87 -13.33 47.06 -42.33
CA GLU A 87 -12.72 47.61 -41.12
C GLU A 87 -11.63 46.66 -40.57
N ASP A 88 -11.88 45.35 -40.66
CA ASP A 88 -10.92 44.29 -40.33
C ASP A 88 -10.58 43.47 -41.58
N GLU A 89 -9.39 43.69 -42.14
CA GLU A 89 -8.89 42.98 -43.33
C GLU A 89 -8.59 41.49 -43.06
N ASP A 90 -8.39 41.10 -41.80
CA ASP A 90 -8.15 39.71 -41.39
C ASP A 90 -9.47 38.93 -41.18
N ALA A 91 -10.62 39.62 -41.23
CA ALA A 91 -11.92 38.99 -41.10
C ALA A 91 -12.24 38.06 -42.30
N PRO A 92 -12.98 36.96 -42.10
CA PRO A 92 -13.31 35.97 -43.12
C PRO A 92 -14.33 36.42 -44.18
N PHE A 93 -14.27 37.69 -44.60
CA PHE A 93 -15.11 38.29 -45.63
C PHE A 93 -14.24 38.76 -46.81
N GLU A 94 -14.72 38.56 -48.03
CA GLU A 94 -14.10 39.05 -49.26
C GLU A 94 -15.08 39.99 -49.96
N VAL A 95 -14.63 41.21 -50.22
CA VAL A 95 -15.42 42.24 -50.91
C VAL A 95 -15.04 42.27 -52.38
N GLY A 96 -16.04 42.26 -53.27
CA GLY A 96 -15.81 42.44 -54.70
C GLY A 96 -15.24 43.82 -55.02
N ALA A 97 -14.25 43.92 -55.92
CA ALA A 97 -13.71 45.22 -56.29
C ALA A 97 -14.76 46.07 -57.04
N ILE A 98 -15.24 47.13 -56.41
CA ILE A 98 -15.86 48.25 -57.10
C ILE A 98 -14.81 49.35 -57.20
N GLY A 99 -14.47 49.77 -58.42
CA GLY A 99 -13.58 50.92 -58.60
C GLY A 99 -14.25 52.22 -58.13
N SER A 100 -13.69 53.38 -58.47
CA SER A 100 -14.45 54.62 -58.33
C SER A 100 -15.68 54.57 -59.24
N VAL A 101 -16.86 54.65 -58.64
CA VAL A 101 -18.16 54.54 -59.32
C VAL A 101 -18.95 55.82 -59.09
N LEU A 102 -19.53 56.34 -60.17
CA LEU A 102 -20.48 57.44 -60.14
C LEU A 102 -21.90 56.88 -60.19
N VAL A 103 -22.71 57.19 -59.19
CA VAL A 103 -24.12 56.76 -59.10
C VAL A 103 -25.00 57.99 -59.31
N ALA A 104 -25.73 58.04 -60.43
CA ALA A 104 -26.64 59.15 -60.73
C ALA A 104 -27.80 59.22 -59.72
N PRO A 105 -28.48 60.37 -59.55
CA PRO A 105 -29.66 60.49 -58.70
C PRO A 105 -30.70 59.42 -59.00
N SER A 106 -31.23 58.77 -57.96
CA SER A 106 -32.17 57.65 -58.05
C SER A 106 -31.66 56.41 -58.79
N ALA A 107 -30.35 56.29 -59.02
CA ALA A 107 -29.71 55.08 -59.51
C ALA A 107 -29.11 54.27 -58.36
N GLU A 108 -28.82 53.00 -58.64
CA GLU A 108 -28.24 52.06 -57.69
C GLU A 108 -27.05 51.33 -58.33
N THR A 109 -26.07 50.98 -57.52
CA THR A 109 -25.00 50.04 -57.87
C THR A 109 -25.00 48.88 -56.89
N THR A 110 -24.46 47.73 -57.29
CA THR A 110 -24.45 46.52 -56.47
C THR A 110 -23.05 46.00 -56.27
N LEU A 111 -22.77 45.54 -55.06
CA LEU A 111 -21.51 44.95 -54.66
C LEU A 111 -21.76 43.55 -54.07
N ALA A 112 -20.97 42.56 -54.48
CA ALA A 112 -21.01 41.24 -53.86
C ALA A 112 -20.00 41.16 -52.70
N VAL A 113 -20.46 40.67 -51.55
CA VAL A 113 -19.64 40.35 -50.38
C VAL A 113 -19.73 38.85 -50.16
N THR A 114 -18.58 38.20 -49.95
CA THR A 114 -18.49 36.74 -49.81
C THR A 114 -17.94 36.38 -48.44
N TYR A 115 -18.65 35.57 -47.66
CA TYR A 115 -18.22 35.03 -46.38
C TYR A 115 -17.60 33.63 -46.55
N LYS A 116 -16.43 33.42 -45.96
CA LYS A 116 -15.66 32.16 -45.96
C LYS A 116 -15.15 31.84 -44.55
N PRO A 117 -15.95 31.19 -43.70
CA PRO A 117 -15.58 30.95 -42.30
C PRO A 117 -14.31 30.09 -42.20
N VAL A 118 -13.44 30.44 -41.27
CA VAL A 118 -12.17 29.72 -41.01
C VAL A 118 -12.20 28.97 -39.68
N THR A 119 -13.04 29.41 -38.74
CA THR A 119 -13.22 28.80 -37.40
C THR A 119 -14.70 28.65 -37.09
N SER A 120 -15.05 27.98 -36.00
CA SER A 120 -16.44 27.85 -35.52
C SER A 120 -16.96 29.06 -34.73
N ALA A 121 -16.20 30.16 -34.69
CA ALA A 121 -16.58 31.38 -33.98
C ALA A 121 -17.63 32.21 -34.75
N ASP A 122 -18.24 33.15 -34.04
CA ASP A 122 -19.06 34.20 -34.65
C ASP A 122 -18.11 35.28 -35.21
N ASP A 123 -18.27 35.61 -36.49
CA ASP A 123 -17.47 36.59 -37.20
C ASP A 123 -18.29 37.87 -37.44
N THR A 124 -17.78 39.00 -36.99
CA THR A 124 -18.42 40.32 -37.14
C THR A 124 -17.41 41.36 -37.61
N THR A 125 -17.74 42.11 -38.66
CA THR A 125 -16.93 43.24 -39.14
C THR A 125 -17.81 44.28 -39.84
N PHE A 126 -17.27 45.45 -40.15
CA PHE A 126 -17.96 46.49 -40.92
C PHE A 126 -17.37 46.64 -42.32
N LEU A 127 -18.25 46.82 -43.29
CA LEU A 127 -17.92 47.29 -44.63
C LEU A 127 -18.00 48.81 -44.66
N LEU A 128 -16.88 49.48 -44.94
CA LEU A 128 -16.75 50.93 -44.96
C LEU A 128 -16.81 51.43 -46.40
N ILE A 129 -17.82 52.24 -46.72
CA ILE A 129 -18.05 52.81 -48.05
C ILE A 129 -17.80 54.32 -47.99
N SER A 130 -16.67 54.77 -48.54
CA SER A 130 -16.32 56.20 -48.56
C SER A 130 -16.92 56.90 -49.77
N SER A 131 -17.58 58.04 -49.56
CA SER A 131 -18.27 58.80 -50.63
C SER A 131 -18.14 60.32 -50.50
N ASP A 132 -18.70 61.07 -51.47
CA ASP A 132 -18.79 62.54 -51.44
C ASP A 132 -20.09 63.10 -50.83
N ASP A 133 -20.85 62.24 -50.15
CA ASP A 133 -21.97 62.62 -49.29
C ASP A 133 -21.48 63.54 -48.14
N PRO A 134 -22.04 64.76 -48.02
CA PRO A 134 -21.57 65.74 -47.05
C PRO A 134 -21.95 65.43 -45.59
N ASP A 135 -22.99 64.63 -45.35
CA ASP A 135 -23.50 64.26 -44.04
C ASP A 135 -23.16 62.81 -43.64
N GLU A 136 -23.00 61.90 -44.61
CA GLU A 136 -22.51 60.53 -44.43
C GLU A 136 -21.28 60.22 -45.32
N PRO A 137 -20.12 60.84 -45.06
CA PRO A 137 -18.93 60.66 -45.90
C PRO A 137 -18.36 59.22 -45.87
N VAL A 138 -18.72 58.44 -44.85
CA VAL A 138 -18.43 57.00 -44.75
C VAL A 138 -19.70 56.29 -44.28
N ALA A 139 -20.29 55.48 -45.15
CA ALA A 139 -21.42 54.64 -44.80
C ALA A 139 -20.95 53.26 -44.34
N GLU A 140 -21.56 52.74 -43.28
CA GLU A 140 -21.18 51.48 -42.64
C GLU A 140 -22.24 50.40 -42.88
N VAL A 141 -21.83 49.23 -43.35
CA VAL A 141 -22.70 48.04 -43.42
C VAL A 141 -22.14 46.95 -42.53
N GLU A 142 -22.93 46.53 -41.54
CA GLU A 142 -22.53 45.48 -40.60
C GLU A 142 -22.60 44.11 -41.28
N LEU A 143 -21.50 43.35 -41.22
CA LEU A 143 -21.39 41.99 -41.75
C LEU A 143 -21.33 41.00 -40.60
N ILE A 144 -22.24 40.01 -40.59
CA ILE A 144 -22.34 38.99 -39.55
C ILE A 144 -22.38 37.60 -40.19
N GLY A 145 -21.50 36.71 -39.75
CA GLY A 145 -21.46 35.30 -40.13
C GLY A 145 -21.13 34.40 -38.94
N GLN A 146 -21.45 33.12 -39.02
CA GLN A 146 -21.04 32.13 -38.04
C GLN A 146 -20.47 30.90 -38.73
N GLY A 147 -19.28 30.46 -38.33
CA GLY A 147 -18.74 29.17 -38.77
C GLY A 147 -19.33 28.01 -37.98
N ILE A 148 -19.64 26.91 -38.65
CA ILE A 148 -20.01 25.64 -38.02
C ILE A 148 -18.88 24.62 -38.22
N ALA A 149 -18.25 24.19 -37.14
CA ALA A 149 -17.21 23.17 -37.18
C ALA A 149 -17.07 22.45 -35.83
N PRO A 150 -16.69 21.15 -35.83
CA PRO A 150 -16.19 20.52 -34.63
C PRO A 150 -14.79 21.05 -34.32
N VAL A 151 -14.44 21.10 -33.03
CA VAL A 151 -13.09 21.48 -32.58
C VAL A 151 -12.62 20.46 -31.58
N ILE A 152 -11.59 19.68 -31.93
CA ILE A 152 -11.04 18.67 -31.03
C ILE A 152 -10.08 19.31 -30.03
N ASP A 153 -10.22 18.94 -28.77
CA ASP A 153 -9.27 19.26 -27.73
C ASP A 153 -8.88 17.98 -26.96
N ILE A 154 -7.60 17.87 -26.62
CA ILE A 154 -7.03 16.72 -25.91
C ILE A 154 -6.29 17.21 -24.67
N ASP A 155 -6.78 16.81 -23.49
CA ASP A 155 -6.21 17.20 -22.20
C ASP A 155 -5.86 15.98 -21.34
N PRO A 156 -4.60 15.84 -20.86
CA PRO A 156 -3.45 16.68 -21.16
C PRO A 156 -2.79 16.32 -22.51
N ILE A 157 -2.43 17.33 -23.31
CA ILE A 157 -1.67 17.14 -24.56
C ILE A 157 -0.24 16.60 -24.33
N SER A 158 0.28 16.77 -23.12
CA SER A 158 1.55 16.18 -22.68
C SER A 158 1.49 15.88 -21.19
N TYR A 159 1.87 14.67 -20.80
CA TYR A 159 1.92 14.29 -19.40
C TYR A 159 3.17 13.47 -19.08
N ASP A 160 3.76 13.81 -17.93
CA ASP A 160 4.97 13.20 -17.39
C ASP A 160 4.61 12.47 -16.10
N PHE A 161 4.65 11.14 -16.15
CA PHE A 161 4.48 10.27 -14.99
C PHE A 161 5.59 10.46 -13.94
N GLY A 162 6.67 11.17 -14.30
CA GLY A 162 7.81 11.44 -13.44
C GLY A 162 8.64 10.19 -13.20
N THR A 163 9.29 10.14 -12.03
CA THR A 163 10.02 8.96 -11.58
C THR A 163 9.10 8.07 -10.76
N LEU A 164 8.81 6.87 -11.27
CA LEU A 164 8.03 5.86 -10.57
C LEU A 164 8.94 4.69 -10.18
N TYR A 165 8.72 4.09 -9.01
CA TYR A 165 9.54 2.95 -8.58
C TYR A 165 9.16 1.68 -9.36
N ILE A 166 10.15 0.89 -9.77
CA ILE A 166 9.92 -0.39 -10.45
C ILE A 166 8.99 -1.26 -9.59
N GLY A 167 7.90 -1.75 -10.19
CA GLY A 167 6.84 -2.51 -9.53
C GLY A 167 5.64 -1.68 -9.02
N CYS A 168 5.66 -0.36 -9.20
CA CYS A 168 4.49 0.51 -9.06
C CYS A 168 3.84 0.75 -10.45
N GLU A 169 2.56 1.08 -10.46
CA GLU A 169 1.79 1.46 -11.66
C GLU A 169 1.10 2.80 -11.42
N ASN A 170 0.93 3.61 -12.48
CA ASN A 170 0.20 4.86 -12.42
C ASN A 170 -0.67 5.02 -13.67
N LEU A 171 -1.96 5.25 -13.46
CA LEU A 171 -2.96 5.35 -14.51
C LEU A 171 -3.38 6.81 -14.69
N GLN A 172 -3.25 7.33 -15.91
CA GLN A 172 -3.60 8.70 -16.25
C GLN A 172 -4.70 8.75 -17.33
N PRO A 173 -5.78 9.51 -17.11
CA PRO A 173 -6.78 9.77 -18.15
C PRO A 173 -6.25 10.78 -19.18
N LEU A 174 -6.65 10.56 -20.43
CA LEU A 174 -6.53 11.48 -21.55
C LEU A 174 -7.94 11.78 -22.05
N THR A 175 -8.38 13.02 -21.87
CA THR A 175 -9.75 13.46 -22.20
C THR A 175 -9.76 13.98 -23.62
N ILE A 176 -10.66 13.47 -24.46
CA ILE A 176 -10.94 13.98 -25.81
C ILE A 176 -12.27 14.72 -25.75
N SER A 177 -12.28 16.01 -26.06
CA SER A 177 -13.46 16.86 -25.98
C SER A 177 -13.75 17.57 -27.30
N ASN A 178 -15.02 17.92 -27.50
CA ASN A 178 -15.46 18.74 -28.61
C ASN A 178 -15.81 20.15 -28.12
N LEU A 179 -14.93 21.11 -28.38
CA LEU A 179 -15.12 22.52 -28.06
C LEU A 179 -15.85 23.29 -29.17
N GLY A 180 -16.13 22.64 -30.30
CA GLY A 180 -16.82 23.22 -31.45
C GLY A 180 -18.33 23.26 -31.28
N ASN A 181 -19.01 23.70 -32.34
CA ASN A 181 -20.46 23.82 -32.40
C ASN A 181 -21.11 22.81 -33.38
N ASP A 182 -20.33 21.90 -33.95
CA ASP A 182 -20.79 20.77 -34.77
C ASP A 182 -20.32 19.43 -34.18
N GLU A 183 -20.87 18.31 -34.67
CA GLU A 183 -20.52 16.96 -34.21
C GLU A 183 -19.07 16.57 -34.58
N LEU A 184 -18.27 16.24 -33.57
CA LEU A 184 -16.90 15.75 -33.74
C LEU A 184 -16.92 14.23 -33.89
N VAL A 185 -16.41 13.74 -35.01
CA VAL A 185 -16.27 12.32 -35.30
C VAL A 185 -14.80 11.93 -35.20
N VAL A 186 -14.47 11.08 -34.22
CA VAL A 186 -13.14 10.48 -34.08
C VAL A 186 -13.09 9.21 -34.92
N GLU A 187 -12.24 9.19 -35.94
CA GLU A 187 -12.15 8.11 -36.92
C GLU A 187 -11.18 7.01 -36.49
N SER A 188 -10.02 7.41 -35.96
CA SER A 188 -8.99 6.49 -35.54
C SER A 188 -8.21 7.01 -34.34
N LEU A 189 -7.72 6.07 -33.54
CA LEU A 189 -6.96 6.33 -32.33
C LEU A 189 -5.83 5.30 -32.26
N THR A 190 -4.58 5.77 -32.23
CA THR A 190 -3.40 4.90 -32.21
C THR A 190 -2.43 5.33 -31.14
N ALA A 191 -1.83 4.38 -30.42
CA ALA A 191 -0.80 4.63 -29.43
C ALA A 191 0.50 3.94 -29.85
N ASN A 192 1.55 4.72 -30.08
CA ASN A 192 2.85 4.22 -30.54
C ASN A 192 3.88 4.39 -29.43
N THR A 193 4.56 3.31 -29.06
CA THR A 193 5.68 3.32 -28.10
C THR A 193 6.71 2.24 -28.45
N ALA A 194 7.96 2.47 -28.04
CA ALA A 194 9.03 1.47 -28.11
C ALA A 194 9.14 0.64 -26.81
N SER A 195 8.41 1.04 -25.76
CA SER A 195 8.44 0.41 -24.44
C SER A 195 7.21 -0.45 -24.22
N THR A 196 7.36 -1.49 -23.40
CA THR A 196 6.23 -2.29 -22.90
C THR A 196 5.59 -1.69 -21.65
N ASP A 197 6.19 -0.63 -21.11
CA ASP A 197 5.88 -0.09 -19.79
C ASP A 197 4.71 0.90 -19.84
N LEU A 198 4.35 1.38 -21.05
CA LEU A 198 3.21 2.25 -21.31
C LEU A 198 2.11 1.50 -22.07
N VAL A 199 0.99 1.23 -21.43
CA VAL A 199 -0.17 0.51 -21.99
C VAL A 199 -1.31 1.49 -22.23
N PHE A 200 -1.84 1.51 -23.45
CA PHE A 200 -2.97 2.36 -23.84
C PHE A 200 -4.28 1.57 -23.83
N ASP A 201 -5.33 2.16 -23.25
CA ASP A 201 -6.69 1.61 -23.21
C ASP A 201 -7.70 2.65 -23.73
N ALA A 202 -8.36 2.32 -24.84
CA ALA A 202 -9.40 3.15 -25.44
C ALA A 202 -10.74 3.11 -24.68
N ALA A 203 -10.85 2.29 -23.63
CA ALA A 203 -12.06 2.03 -22.86
C ALA A 203 -13.25 1.63 -23.75
N GLU A 204 -13.03 0.70 -24.68
CA GLU A 204 -14.05 0.24 -25.65
C GLU A 204 -15.33 -0.31 -24.97
N ASP A 205 -15.23 -0.80 -23.74
CA ASP A 205 -16.36 -1.26 -22.94
C ASP A 205 -17.30 -0.12 -22.50
N VAL A 206 -16.78 1.10 -22.41
CA VAL A 206 -17.52 2.32 -22.06
C VAL A 206 -17.83 3.17 -23.29
N ASN A 207 -16.82 3.43 -24.11
CA ASN A 207 -16.90 4.34 -25.26
C ASN A 207 -17.46 3.65 -26.52
N GLY A 208 -17.51 2.32 -26.55
CA GLY A 208 -17.87 1.55 -27.73
C GLY A 208 -16.74 1.52 -28.78
N ALA A 209 -17.00 0.88 -29.91
CA ALA A 209 -16.05 0.81 -31.02
C ALA A 209 -16.05 2.12 -31.83
N LEU A 210 -14.87 2.49 -32.35
CA LEU A 210 -14.72 3.59 -33.30
C LEU A 210 -15.51 3.34 -34.60
N PRO A 211 -15.98 4.39 -35.31
CA PRO A 211 -15.79 5.81 -35.00
C PRO A 211 -16.68 6.31 -33.86
N TRP A 212 -16.18 7.29 -33.08
CA TRP A 212 -16.94 7.90 -31.98
C TRP A 212 -17.53 9.23 -32.39
N SER A 213 -18.77 9.49 -31.95
CA SER A 213 -19.48 10.76 -32.16
C SER A 213 -19.54 11.54 -30.85
N ILE A 214 -18.94 12.72 -30.81
CA ILE A 214 -18.87 13.59 -29.64
C ILE A 214 -19.68 14.86 -29.95
N ALA A 215 -20.80 15.03 -29.25
CA ALA A 215 -21.63 16.23 -29.36
C ALA A 215 -20.88 17.48 -28.90
N PRO A 216 -21.26 18.68 -29.37
CA PRO A 216 -20.72 19.96 -28.87
C PRO A 216 -20.75 20.05 -27.34
N GLY A 217 -19.59 20.37 -26.74
CA GLY A 217 -19.40 20.48 -25.28
C GLY A 217 -19.32 19.15 -24.53
N ALA A 218 -19.38 18.00 -25.22
CA ALA A 218 -19.19 16.69 -24.63
C ALA A 218 -17.70 16.26 -24.66
N SER A 219 -17.37 15.27 -23.84
CA SER A 219 -16.05 14.68 -23.76
C SER A 219 -16.11 13.18 -23.50
N LEU A 220 -15.03 12.48 -23.83
CA LEU A 220 -14.80 11.08 -23.50
C LEU A 220 -13.38 10.89 -22.95
N ASP A 221 -13.22 9.88 -22.10
CA ASP A 221 -11.93 9.57 -21.48
C ASP A 221 -11.36 8.29 -22.09
N VAL A 222 -10.07 8.33 -22.42
CA VAL A 222 -9.23 7.15 -22.68
C VAL A 222 -8.09 7.12 -21.66
N TRP A 223 -7.39 6.00 -21.53
CA TRP A 223 -6.45 5.79 -20.43
C TRP A 223 -5.07 5.37 -20.90
N VAL A 224 -4.05 5.84 -20.19
CA VAL A 224 -2.65 5.41 -20.35
C VAL A 224 -2.16 4.93 -18.98
N ASP A 225 -1.74 3.68 -18.92
CA ASP A 225 -1.15 3.04 -17.74
C ASP A 225 0.37 2.98 -17.89
N TYR A 226 1.10 3.48 -16.89
CA TYR A 226 2.56 3.43 -16.84
C TYR A 226 3.06 2.57 -15.68
N ALA A 227 3.79 1.50 -16.01
CA ALA A 227 4.41 0.58 -15.06
C ALA A 227 5.86 0.30 -15.48
N PRO A 228 6.86 1.04 -14.94
CA PRO A 228 8.25 0.87 -15.33
C PRO A 228 8.80 -0.48 -14.89
N LEU A 229 9.46 -1.16 -15.80
CA LEU A 229 10.15 -2.43 -15.58
C LEU A 229 11.66 -2.26 -15.45
N ASP A 230 12.19 -1.12 -15.90
CA ASP A 230 13.59 -0.75 -15.80
C ASP A 230 13.77 0.76 -15.50
N GLU A 231 15.01 1.22 -15.40
CA GLU A 231 15.34 2.61 -15.06
C GLU A 231 15.47 3.53 -16.30
N TYR A 232 15.12 3.04 -17.49
CA TYR A 232 15.18 3.85 -18.71
C TYR A 232 13.96 4.76 -18.82
N SER A 233 14.08 5.74 -19.72
CA SER A 233 12.98 6.66 -20.00
C SER A 233 12.07 6.07 -21.06
N ASP A 234 10.79 6.05 -20.76
CA ASP A 234 9.73 5.57 -21.64
C ASP A 234 8.95 6.73 -22.22
N VAL A 235 8.56 6.60 -23.49
CA VAL A 235 7.73 7.58 -24.18
C VAL A 235 6.68 6.87 -25.05
N GLN A 236 5.46 7.38 -25.04
CA GLN A 236 4.35 6.95 -25.90
C GLN A 236 3.70 8.18 -26.57
N TYR A 237 3.28 8.02 -27.82
CA TYR A 237 2.55 9.04 -28.57
C TYR A 237 1.16 8.50 -28.92
N VAL A 238 0.12 9.17 -28.44
CA VAL A 238 -1.28 8.87 -28.76
C VAL A 238 -1.74 9.82 -29.86
N THR A 239 -2.07 9.29 -31.04
CA THR A 239 -2.51 10.04 -32.21
C THR A 239 -3.98 9.81 -32.46
N VAL A 240 -4.75 10.89 -32.55
CA VAL A 240 -6.19 10.91 -32.79
C VAL A 240 -6.46 11.56 -34.13
N THR A 241 -7.23 10.89 -35.00
CA THR A 241 -7.69 11.44 -36.28
C THR A 241 -9.19 11.72 -36.20
N SER A 242 -9.60 12.89 -36.65
CA SER A 242 -11.00 13.34 -36.58
C SER A 242 -11.42 14.18 -37.78
N ASN A 243 -12.71 14.50 -37.87
CA ASN A 243 -13.29 15.41 -38.86
C ASN A 243 -13.11 16.91 -38.53
N ASP A 244 -12.29 17.28 -37.53
CA ASP A 244 -11.92 18.67 -37.29
C ASP A 244 -11.16 19.23 -38.52
N PRO A 245 -11.68 20.28 -39.19
CA PRO A 245 -11.06 20.83 -40.39
C PRO A 245 -9.75 21.58 -40.12
N ALA A 246 -9.55 22.12 -38.92
CA ALA A 246 -8.35 22.85 -38.52
C ALA A 246 -7.27 21.91 -37.96
N ALA A 247 -7.69 20.87 -37.23
CA ALA A 247 -6.81 19.90 -36.58
C ALA A 247 -7.25 18.45 -36.87
N PRO A 248 -7.18 17.98 -38.13
CA PRO A 248 -7.65 16.64 -38.51
C PRO A 248 -6.85 15.51 -37.84
N THR A 249 -5.67 15.81 -37.30
CA THR A 249 -4.89 14.89 -36.49
C THR A 249 -4.21 15.62 -35.33
N VAL A 250 -4.45 15.14 -34.11
CA VAL A 250 -3.84 15.66 -32.88
C VAL A 250 -3.03 14.55 -32.20
N MET A 251 -1.91 14.92 -31.59
CA MET A 251 -1.02 13.98 -30.92
C MET A 251 -0.76 14.40 -29.47
N ALA A 252 -1.03 13.51 -28.53
CA ALA A 252 -0.68 13.65 -27.12
C ALA A 252 0.57 12.83 -26.78
N THR A 253 1.43 13.37 -25.92
CA THR A 253 2.70 12.73 -25.53
C THR A 253 2.68 12.29 -24.08
N GLN A 254 3.15 11.08 -23.82
CA GLN A 254 3.22 10.47 -22.50
C GLN A 254 4.65 10.03 -22.22
N LYS A 255 5.19 10.36 -21.05
CA LYS A 255 6.56 9.97 -20.68
C LYS A 255 6.73 9.63 -19.21
N GLY A 256 7.70 8.79 -18.89
CA GLY A 256 8.07 8.45 -17.52
C GLY A 256 9.49 7.87 -17.43
N VAL A 257 9.98 7.69 -16.21
CA VAL A 257 11.25 7.01 -15.92
C VAL A 257 11.08 6.09 -14.70
N GLY A 258 11.63 4.88 -14.75
CA GLY A 258 11.69 4.01 -13.57
C GLY A 258 12.85 4.32 -12.62
N ALA A 259 12.68 4.00 -11.33
CA ALA A 259 13.77 4.01 -10.35
C ALA A 259 13.73 2.79 -9.41
N LEU A 260 14.89 2.38 -8.92
CA LEU A 260 15.00 1.42 -7.83
C LEU A 260 14.74 2.10 -6.46
N TYR A 261 14.08 1.39 -5.54
CA TYR A 261 13.85 1.90 -4.18
C TYR A 261 15.17 1.88 -3.38
N GLY A 262 15.50 2.98 -2.69
CA GLY A 262 16.78 3.15 -1.99
C GLY A 262 16.95 2.24 -0.77
N GLU A 263 18.15 1.71 -0.57
CA GLU A 263 18.52 0.98 0.64
C GLU A 263 18.69 1.93 1.84
N THR A 264 18.20 1.51 3.00
CA THR A 264 18.56 2.09 4.30
C THR A 264 19.32 1.01 5.07
N VAL A 265 20.57 1.27 5.45
CA VAL A 265 21.39 0.34 6.25
C VAL A 265 21.47 0.87 7.68
N ASP A 266 20.79 0.19 8.60
CA ASP A 266 20.98 0.36 10.04
C ASP A 266 22.08 -0.61 10.52
N VAL A 267 23.05 -0.10 11.27
CA VAL A 267 24.15 -0.89 11.83
C VAL A 267 23.96 -1.00 13.35
N PHE A 268 23.78 -2.23 13.83
CA PHE A 268 23.69 -2.56 15.25
C PHE A 268 24.98 -3.28 15.65
N GLU A 269 25.68 -2.78 16.66
CA GLU A 269 26.79 -3.49 17.30
C GLU A 269 26.35 -3.91 18.70
N GLN A 270 26.27 -5.22 18.95
CA GLN A 270 26.02 -5.79 20.27
C GLN A 270 27.14 -6.81 20.56
N PRO A 271 27.81 -6.73 21.72
CA PRO A 271 28.81 -7.71 22.12
C PRO A 271 28.13 -9.06 22.38
N ILE A 272 28.70 -10.14 21.83
CA ILE A 272 28.27 -11.52 22.05
C ILE A 272 28.52 -11.84 23.53
N ASN A 273 27.46 -12.07 24.30
CA ASN A 273 27.53 -12.36 25.74
C ASN A 273 26.98 -13.77 26.03
N GLY A 274 27.42 -14.76 25.26
CA GLY A 274 27.15 -16.17 25.52
C GLY A 274 28.45 -16.97 25.46
N SER A 275 28.51 -18.04 26.25
CA SER A 275 29.66 -18.95 26.31
C SER A 275 29.28 -20.35 25.84
N THR A 276 30.19 -21.09 25.20
CA THR A 276 29.96 -22.47 24.74
C THR A 276 31.02 -23.43 25.27
N ASP A 277 30.59 -24.59 25.79
CA ASP A 277 31.49 -25.67 26.21
C ASP A 277 31.42 -26.81 25.22
N ILE A 278 32.55 -27.16 24.62
CA ILE A 278 32.64 -28.13 23.51
C ILE A 278 33.53 -29.28 23.95
N ILE A 279 33.04 -30.52 23.89
CA ILE A 279 33.85 -31.71 24.22
C ILE A 279 33.80 -32.76 23.12
N PHE A 280 34.98 -33.19 22.68
CA PHE A 280 35.16 -34.28 21.73
C PHE A 280 35.34 -35.61 22.47
N ALA A 281 34.42 -36.55 22.28
CA ALA A 281 34.60 -37.94 22.64
C ALA A 281 35.18 -38.69 21.45
N ILE A 282 36.47 -39.01 21.55
CA ILE A 282 37.23 -39.61 20.45
C ILE A 282 37.39 -41.10 20.72
N ASP A 283 36.96 -41.89 19.76
CA ASP A 283 37.21 -43.32 19.72
C ASP A 283 38.72 -43.59 19.64
N TRP A 284 39.20 -44.41 20.58
CA TRP A 284 40.61 -44.75 20.75
C TRP A 284 40.88 -46.23 20.42
N SER A 285 40.31 -46.67 19.29
CA SER A 285 40.54 -47.95 18.66
C SER A 285 41.80 -47.94 17.77
N CYS A 286 42.28 -49.13 17.39
CA CYS A 286 43.45 -49.24 16.51
C CYS A 286 43.18 -48.82 15.05
N SER A 287 41.91 -48.71 14.64
CA SER A 287 41.51 -48.31 13.28
C SER A 287 41.44 -46.79 13.12
N MET A 288 41.17 -46.06 14.21
CA MET A 288 41.04 -44.59 14.26
C MET A 288 42.35 -43.81 14.07
N TYR A 289 43.49 -44.47 13.85
CA TYR A 289 44.81 -43.81 13.86
C TYR A 289 44.94 -42.66 12.86
N ASP A 290 44.58 -42.90 11.60
CA ASP A 290 44.70 -41.89 10.54
C ASP A 290 43.62 -40.80 10.70
N ASP A 291 42.42 -41.18 11.17
CA ASP A 291 41.30 -40.27 11.33
C ASP A 291 41.49 -39.30 12.51
N VAL A 292 42.03 -39.78 13.62
CA VAL A 292 42.35 -38.95 14.80
C VAL A 292 43.52 -38.01 14.50
N ALA A 293 44.51 -38.47 13.73
CA ALA A 293 45.57 -37.60 13.22
C ALA A 293 45.00 -36.50 12.29
N ASN A 294 43.99 -36.84 11.49
CA ASN A 294 43.33 -35.89 10.58
C ASN A 294 42.54 -34.81 11.35
N VAL A 295 41.73 -35.21 12.34
CA VAL A 295 41.05 -34.27 13.28
C VAL A 295 42.06 -33.37 13.96
N GLY A 296 43.16 -33.94 14.47
CA GLY A 296 44.24 -33.19 15.11
C GLY A 296 44.91 -32.18 14.20
N SER A 297 45.21 -32.54 12.96
CA SER A 297 45.90 -31.66 12.00
C SER A 297 45.05 -30.48 11.51
N ASN A 298 43.72 -30.58 11.63
CA ASN A 298 42.78 -29.53 11.22
C ASN A 298 42.16 -28.78 12.42
N PHE A 299 42.59 -29.08 13.65
CA PHE A 299 42.06 -28.42 14.85
C PHE A 299 42.32 -26.91 14.87
N ALA A 300 43.42 -26.45 14.27
CA ALA A 300 43.70 -25.03 14.11
C ALA A 300 42.53 -24.28 13.42
N THR A 301 41.97 -24.84 12.34
CA THR A 301 40.82 -24.25 11.64
C THR A 301 39.61 -24.11 12.56
N PHE A 302 39.38 -25.08 13.45
CA PHE A 302 38.29 -25.05 14.43
C PHE A 302 38.41 -23.87 15.39
N VAL A 303 39.57 -23.72 16.05
CA VAL A 303 39.80 -22.64 17.02
C VAL A 303 39.90 -21.26 16.37
N THR A 304 40.44 -21.17 15.15
CA THR A 304 40.46 -19.91 14.37
C THR A 304 39.04 -19.49 13.97
N THR A 305 38.16 -20.44 13.63
CA THR A 305 36.75 -20.15 13.33
C THR A 305 36.02 -19.66 14.58
N LEU A 306 36.17 -20.32 15.72
CA LEU A 306 35.61 -19.86 17.00
C LEU A 306 36.13 -18.47 17.41
N ALA A 307 37.42 -18.21 17.19
CA ALA A 307 38.02 -16.90 17.47
C ALA A 307 37.50 -15.82 16.51
N ALA A 308 37.27 -16.13 15.23
CA ALA A 308 36.68 -15.22 14.26
C ALA A 308 35.21 -14.88 14.58
N MET A 309 34.52 -15.80 15.26
CA MET A 309 33.16 -15.59 15.80
C MET A 309 33.14 -14.80 17.12
N ASP A 310 34.30 -14.40 17.68
CA ASP A 310 34.41 -13.78 19.01
C ASP A 310 33.72 -14.59 20.12
N ALA A 311 33.76 -15.93 20.01
CA ALA A 311 33.10 -16.84 20.94
C ALA A 311 33.88 -16.98 22.26
N ASP A 312 33.18 -16.97 23.39
CA ASP A 312 33.73 -17.37 24.70
C ASP A 312 33.60 -18.90 24.85
N TYR A 313 34.66 -19.65 24.53
CA TYR A 313 34.61 -21.11 24.48
C TYR A 313 35.55 -21.79 25.47
N HIS A 314 35.12 -22.97 25.93
CA HIS A 314 35.98 -24.00 26.50
C HIS A 314 35.92 -25.22 25.58
N VAL A 315 37.06 -25.67 25.04
CA VAL A 315 37.15 -26.86 24.19
C VAL A 315 37.97 -27.94 24.88
N ALA A 316 37.48 -29.18 24.90
CA ALA A 316 38.18 -30.33 25.46
C ALA A 316 38.07 -31.56 24.55
N ALA A 317 38.97 -32.52 24.74
CA ALA A 317 38.83 -33.86 24.17
C ALA A 317 39.06 -34.93 25.24
N VAL A 318 38.33 -36.04 25.12
CA VAL A 318 38.41 -37.17 26.05
C VAL A 318 38.53 -38.48 25.26
N VAL A 319 39.46 -39.32 25.71
CA VAL A 319 39.77 -40.66 25.14
C VAL A 319 39.85 -41.74 26.22
N ALA A 320 39.81 -41.37 27.51
CA ALA A 320 40.03 -42.28 28.63
C ALA A 320 38.71 -42.65 29.33
N ASP A 321 38.48 -43.94 29.57
CA ASP A 321 37.26 -44.49 30.20
C ASP A 321 36.86 -43.86 31.53
N ASN A 322 37.83 -43.38 32.31
CA ASN A 322 37.53 -42.72 33.59
C ASN A 322 36.90 -41.33 33.41
N GLY A 323 36.85 -40.84 32.16
CA GLY A 323 36.32 -39.55 31.75
C GLY A 323 37.29 -38.39 31.99
N CYS A 324 38.52 -38.65 32.45
CA CYS A 324 39.47 -37.57 32.74
C CYS A 324 40.18 -37.11 31.48
N ILE A 325 40.20 -35.80 31.27
CA ILE A 325 40.89 -35.14 30.16
C ILE A 325 42.41 -35.29 30.37
N LEU A 326 43.12 -35.66 29.32
CA LEU A 326 44.57 -35.88 29.39
C LEU A 326 45.32 -34.55 29.28
N GLY A 327 46.26 -34.31 30.20
CA GLY A 327 47.07 -33.08 30.23
C GLY A 327 47.02 -32.39 31.59
N SER A 328 47.73 -31.28 31.70
CA SER A 328 47.64 -30.38 32.86
C SER A 328 46.43 -29.46 32.81
N ASP A 329 45.96 -29.17 31.60
CA ASP A 329 44.93 -28.17 31.33
C ASP A 329 43.60 -28.87 31.02
N PRO A 330 42.52 -28.54 31.74
CA PRO A 330 41.24 -29.23 31.59
C PRO A 330 40.44 -28.77 30.37
N TYR A 331 40.84 -27.67 29.71
CA TYR A 331 40.18 -27.14 28.52
C TYR A 331 41.09 -26.16 27.78
N ILE A 332 40.68 -25.79 26.57
CA ILE A 332 41.31 -24.81 25.68
C ILE A 332 40.37 -23.61 25.56
N ASP A 333 40.88 -22.40 25.73
CA ASP A 333 40.12 -21.15 25.61
C ASP A 333 40.85 -20.10 24.73
N ASN A 334 40.21 -18.95 24.55
CA ASN A 334 40.71 -17.83 23.75
C ASN A 334 41.87 -17.04 24.39
N THR A 335 42.29 -17.36 25.61
CA THR A 335 43.41 -16.71 26.29
C THR A 335 44.75 -17.36 25.96
N MET A 336 44.73 -18.56 25.38
CA MET A 336 45.89 -19.35 25.00
C MET A 336 46.40 -18.98 23.61
N SER A 337 47.70 -19.17 23.36
CA SER A 337 48.25 -18.98 22.01
C SER A 337 47.86 -20.12 21.08
N GLU A 338 47.71 -19.89 19.77
CA GLU A 338 47.37 -20.94 18.79
C GLU A 338 48.30 -22.16 18.89
N SER A 339 49.59 -21.94 19.16
CA SER A 339 50.56 -23.03 19.38
C SER A 339 50.31 -23.84 20.64
N ASP A 340 49.85 -23.20 21.72
CA ASP A 340 49.51 -23.88 22.96
C ASP A 340 48.20 -24.65 22.79
N GLN A 341 47.19 -24.03 22.17
CA GLN A 341 45.90 -24.67 21.86
C GLN A 341 46.11 -25.97 21.06
N GLN A 342 46.93 -25.94 20.01
CA GLN A 342 47.26 -27.12 19.22
C GLN A 342 48.02 -28.18 20.04
N SER A 343 48.96 -27.78 20.88
CA SER A 343 49.74 -28.70 21.72
C SER A 343 48.89 -29.36 22.80
N ILE A 344 47.98 -28.61 23.42
CA ILE A 344 47.06 -29.09 24.45
C ILE A 344 46.07 -30.06 23.82
N PHE A 345 45.44 -29.70 22.69
CA PHE A 345 44.53 -30.60 21.98
C PHE A 345 45.23 -31.90 21.56
N SER A 346 46.47 -31.81 21.08
CA SER A 346 47.27 -32.99 20.72
C SER A 346 47.50 -33.93 21.92
N THR A 347 47.56 -33.38 23.14
CA THR A 347 47.68 -34.16 24.37
C THR A 347 46.34 -34.78 24.78
N MET A 348 45.25 -33.99 24.74
CA MET A 348 43.90 -34.42 25.09
C MET A 348 43.39 -35.54 24.16
N ALA A 349 43.58 -35.36 22.85
CA ALA A 349 43.24 -36.32 21.80
C ALA A 349 44.29 -37.43 21.62
N CYS A 350 45.35 -37.44 22.43
CA CYS A 350 46.38 -38.48 22.45
C CYS A 350 47.09 -38.70 21.09
N LEU A 351 47.44 -37.62 20.38
CA LEU A 351 48.10 -37.67 19.07
C LEU A 351 49.58 -38.11 19.11
N ASP A 352 50.22 -38.10 20.29
CA ASP A 352 51.61 -38.56 20.48
C ASP A 352 51.68 -40.07 20.75
N TYR A 353 51.68 -40.83 19.67
CA TYR A 353 51.65 -42.29 19.70
C TYR A 353 52.92 -42.89 20.33
N GLY A 354 52.76 -43.58 21.46
CA GLY A 354 53.87 -44.25 22.18
C GLY A 354 54.47 -43.42 23.33
N GLY A 355 53.91 -42.24 23.62
CA GLY A 355 54.18 -41.50 24.84
C GLY A 355 53.74 -42.26 26.11
N THR A 356 54.34 -41.93 27.25
CA THR A 356 54.00 -42.58 28.55
C THR A 356 52.68 -42.07 29.16
N SER A 357 52.08 -41.03 28.57
CA SER A 357 50.88 -40.32 29.03
C SER A 357 49.57 -40.83 28.42
N CYS A 358 49.63 -41.59 27.33
CA CYS A 358 48.47 -42.11 26.62
C CYS A 358 48.03 -43.48 27.14
N PRO A 359 46.71 -43.75 27.27
CA PRO A 359 46.22 -45.07 27.62
C PRO A 359 46.61 -46.11 26.55
N LYS A 360 46.84 -47.37 26.97
CA LYS A 360 47.17 -48.46 26.03
C LYS A 360 46.04 -48.65 25.03
N MET A 361 46.35 -48.58 23.73
CA MET A 361 45.38 -48.84 22.65
C MET A 361 44.79 -50.26 22.74
N GLY A 362 43.50 -50.37 22.38
CA GLY A 362 42.84 -51.66 22.14
C GLY A 362 42.16 -52.30 23.36
N GLY A 363 41.70 -51.52 24.34
CA GLY A 363 40.97 -52.02 25.51
C GLY A 363 39.54 -51.52 25.68
N TYR A 364 39.05 -50.66 24.80
CA TYR A 364 37.90 -49.79 25.07
C TYR A 364 36.79 -50.05 24.07
N THR A 365 35.58 -50.26 24.59
CA THR A 365 34.36 -50.37 23.80
C THR A 365 34.07 -49.00 23.19
N GLU A 366 33.77 -48.96 21.90
CA GLU A 366 33.53 -47.77 21.06
C GLU A 366 32.23 -47.06 21.50
N ALA A 367 32.31 -46.40 22.65
CA ALA A 367 31.17 -45.96 23.46
C ALA A 367 31.24 -44.47 23.78
N ALA A 368 31.07 -43.60 22.77
CA ALA A 368 31.26 -42.16 22.93
C ALA A 368 30.25 -41.55 23.94
N PHE A 369 29.01 -42.04 23.99
CA PHE A 369 28.07 -41.56 25.01
C PHE A 369 28.50 -41.88 26.44
N THR A 370 29.02 -43.09 26.67
CA THR A 370 29.51 -43.50 27.99
C THR A 370 30.75 -42.69 28.39
N LEU A 371 31.60 -42.36 27.42
CA LEU A 371 32.77 -41.51 27.61
C LEU A 371 32.39 -40.08 27.99
N LEU A 372 31.40 -39.50 27.30
CA LEU A 372 30.84 -38.18 27.62
C LEU A 372 30.15 -38.17 29.00
N GLU A 373 29.38 -39.19 29.33
CA GLU A 373 28.76 -39.36 30.66
C GLU A 373 29.83 -39.43 31.75
N ALA A 374 30.91 -40.19 31.52
CA ALA A 374 32.03 -40.27 32.45
C ALA A 374 32.77 -38.93 32.59
N ALA A 375 32.93 -38.16 31.52
CA ALA A 375 33.61 -36.87 31.54
C ALA A 375 32.80 -35.79 32.28
N LEU A 376 31.48 -35.79 32.09
CA LEU A 376 30.56 -34.77 32.60
C LEU A 376 29.92 -35.12 33.95
N LYS A 377 30.18 -36.31 34.51
CA LYS A 377 29.68 -36.66 35.84
C LYS A 377 30.19 -35.67 36.89
N SER A 378 29.35 -35.38 37.88
CA SER A 378 29.64 -34.38 38.92
C SER A 378 30.93 -34.62 39.71
N SER A 379 31.42 -35.86 39.82
CA SER A 379 32.71 -36.16 40.47
C SER A 379 33.93 -35.72 39.66
N ASN A 380 33.79 -35.53 38.34
CA ASN A 380 34.87 -35.12 37.45
C ASN A 380 34.85 -33.62 37.18
N ILE A 381 33.68 -33.01 36.95
CA ILE A 381 33.55 -31.55 36.70
C ILE A 381 33.42 -30.72 37.98
N GLY A 382 33.07 -31.34 39.11
CA GLY A 382 32.96 -30.68 40.41
C GLY A 382 34.31 -30.39 41.04
N SER A 383 34.31 -29.62 42.14
CA SER A 383 35.55 -29.17 42.77
C SER A 383 36.43 -30.33 43.27
N GLY A 384 37.72 -30.31 42.90
CA GLY A 384 38.69 -31.39 43.14
C GLY A 384 38.57 -32.58 42.17
N GLY A 385 37.69 -32.50 41.18
CA GLY A 385 37.59 -33.46 40.09
C GLY A 385 38.65 -33.23 39.01
N CYS A 386 38.89 -34.24 38.17
CA CYS A 386 39.93 -34.16 37.14
C CYS A 386 39.60 -33.24 35.96
N ASN A 387 38.34 -32.83 35.80
CA ASN A 387 37.85 -31.92 34.75
C ASN A 387 37.29 -30.62 35.36
N GLU A 388 37.71 -30.26 36.57
CA GLU A 388 37.27 -29.03 37.24
C GLU A 388 37.53 -27.82 36.34
N GLY A 389 36.50 -26.99 36.15
CA GLY A 389 36.58 -25.76 35.36
C GLY A 389 36.14 -25.87 33.90
N PHE A 390 35.99 -27.09 33.34
CA PHE A 390 35.53 -27.24 31.95
C PHE A 390 34.07 -26.82 31.77
N TYR A 391 33.15 -27.41 32.54
CA TYR A 391 31.71 -27.22 32.37
C TYR A 391 31.20 -25.96 33.09
N ARG A 392 30.48 -25.11 32.36
CA ARG A 392 29.80 -23.90 32.83
C ARG A 392 28.28 -24.11 32.79
N GLU A 393 27.59 -23.67 33.84
CA GLU A 393 26.14 -23.85 33.99
C GLU A 393 25.35 -22.91 33.07
N ASP A 394 25.90 -21.73 32.79
CA ASP A 394 25.33 -20.62 32.01
C ASP A 394 25.74 -20.60 30.53
N GLY A 395 26.63 -21.49 30.11
CA GLY A 395 26.98 -21.67 28.70
C GLY A 395 26.12 -22.71 27.98
N THR A 396 26.22 -22.78 26.65
CA THR A 396 25.72 -23.92 25.88
C THR A 396 26.70 -25.10 25.99
N LEU A 397 26.26 -26.31 25.63
CA LEU A 397 27.06 -27.54 25.67
C LEU A 397 26.98 -28.28 24.33
N ALA A 398 28.09 -28.31 23.60
CA ALA A 398 28.23 -29.05 22.35
C ALA A 398 29.03 -30.34 22.59
N LEU A 399 28.41 -31.48 22.28
CA LEU A 399 28.98 -32.81 22.46
C LEU A 399 29.34 -33.40 21.10
N VAL A 400 30.62 -33.65 20.84
CA VAL A 400 31.09 -34.16 19.55
C VAL A 400 31.55 -35.61 19.66
N GLY A 401 30.84 -36.54 19.02
CA GLY A 401 31.28 -37.92 18.90
C GLY A 401 32.18 -38.12 17.68
N VAL A 402 33.31 -38.83 17.83
CA VAL A 402 34.22 -39.15 16.72
C VAL A 402 34.51 -40.66 16.71
N SER A 403 34.06 -41.39 15.68
CA SER A 403 34.32 -42.84 15.54
C SER A 403 34.16 -43.32 14.09
N ASP A 404 34.92 -44.35 13.71
CA ASP A 404 34.79 -45.09 12.46
C ASP A 404 33.86 -46.32 12.59
N GLU A 405 33.24 -46.53 13.75
CA GLU A 405 32.41 -47.68 14.08
C GLU A 405 30.98 -47.29 14.53
N VAL A 406 30.15 -48.31 14.78
CA VAL A 406 28.82 -48.12 15.39
C VAL A 406 28.97 -47.75 16.86
N GLU A 407 28.05 -46.93 17.39
CA GLU A 407 28.05 -46.57 18.80
C GLU A 407 27.65 -47.78 19.68
N GLN A 408 28.49 -48.14 20.65
CA GLN A 408 28.35 -49.34 21.47
C GLN A 408 28.01 -49.08 22.95
N SER A 409 27.69 -47.83 23.32
CA SER A 409 27.24 -47.52 24.68
C SER A 409 26.02 -48.36 25.10
N VAL A 410 25.95 -48.65 26.40
CA VAL A 410 25.00 -49.63 26.96
C VAL A 410 23.54 -49.23 26.76
N ASN A 411 23.24 -47.93 26.82
CA ASN A 411 21.88 -47.39 26.70
C ASN A 411 21.60 -46.85 25.29
N PRO A 412 20.32 -46.77 24.86
CA PRO A 412 19.99 -46.14 23.58
C PRO A 412 20.27 -44.65 23.59
N TYR A 413 20.53 -44.06 22.41
CA TYR A 413 20.87 -42.64 22.26
C TYR A 413 19.87 -41.67 22.94
N THR A 414 18.57 -42.01 22.96
CA THR A 414 17.52 -41.20 23.62
C THR A 414 17.72 -41.04 25.13
N TYR A 415 18.32 -42.03 25.79
CA TYR A 415 18.68 -41.94 27.20
C TYR A 415 19.75 -40.86 27.41
N TYR A 416 20.79 -40.88 26.59
CA TYR A 416 21.91 -39.95 26.71
C TYR A 416 21.53 -38.52 26.35
N ILE A 417 20.69 -38.31 25.33
CA ILE A 417 20.11 -36.98 25.06
C ILE A 417 19.41 -36.46 26.31
N SER A 418 18.51 -37.26 26.89
CA SER A 418 17.75 -36.84 28.09
C SER A 418 18.66 -36.54 29.28
N LEU A 419 19.73 -37.33 29.44
CA LEU A 419 20.73 -37.12 30.48
C LEU A 419 21.44 -35.77 30.30
N PHE A 420 21.98 -35.48 29.12
CA PHE A 420 22.74 -34.27 28.87
C PHE A 420 21.85 -33.02 28.82
N GLN A 421 20.64 -33.10 28.26
CA GLN A 421 19.67 -32.00 28.30
C GLN A 421 19.28 -31.64 29.74
N SER A 422 19.19 -32.63 30.64
CA SER A 422 18.86 -32.38 32.05
C SER A 422 19.95 -31.64 32.82
N MET A 423 21.14 -31.49 32.24
CA MET A 423 22.23 -30.73 32.85
C MET A 423 22.07 -29.22 32.64
N LYS A 424 21.32 -28.78 31.62
CA LYS A 424 21.13 -27.35 31.30
C LYS A 424 19.77 -26.85 31.78
N ALA A 425 19.66 -25.54 31.97
CA ALA A 425 18.40 -24.90 32.35
C ALA A 425 17.39 -24.93 31.19
N ASP A 426 17.87 -24.70 29.97
CA ASP A 426 17.15 -24.95 28.73
C ASP A 426 17.66 -26.23 28.06
N PRO A 427 16.80 -27.24 27.79
CA PRO A 427 17.17 -28.42 27.01
C PRO A 427 17.75 -28.12 25.62
N ASP A 428 17.45 -26.95 25.05
CA ASP A 428 17.94 -26.53 23.73
C ASP A 428 19.39 -26.00 23.80
N ASP A 429 19.92 -25.66 24.99
CA ASP A 429 21.33 -25.26 25.19
C ASP A 429 22.32 -26.45 25.08
N MET A 430 21.83 -27.65 24.74
CA MET A 430 22.65 -28.85 24.56
C MET A 430 22.44 -29.46 23.17
N VAL A 431 23.53 -29.56 22.41
CA VAL A 431 23.55 -30.09 21.06
C VAL A 431 24.60 -31.18 20.90
N MET A 432 24.29 -32.21 20.10
CA MET A 432 25.21 -33.30 19.79
C MET A 432 25.62 -33.24 18.31
N HIS A 433 26.92 -33.21 18.03
CA HIS A 433 27.50 -33.28 16.69
C HIS A 433 28.27 -34.59 16.53
N ALA A 434 28.52 -35.01 15.30
CA ALA A 434 29.27 -36.23 15.05
C ALA A 434 30.21 -36.10 13.86
N ILE A 435 31.36 -36.76 13.96
CA ILE A 435 32.26 -37.08 12.87
C ILE A 435 32.33 -38.61 12.82
N GLY A 436 31.82 -39.23 11.75
CA GLY A 436 31.90 -40.68 11.65
C GLY A 436 31.61 -41.23 10.27
N GLY A 437 31.60 -42.55 10.17
CA GLY A 437 31.32 -43.21 8.89
C GLY A 437 29.91 -42.90 8.40
N ASP A 438 29.78 -42.64 7.10
CA ASP A 438 28.55 -42.12 6.48
C ASP A 438 27.32 -42.98 6.78
N TYR A 439 26.24 -42.38 7.27
CA TYR A 439 24.99 -43.10 7.44
C TYR A 439 24.23 -43.24 6.10
N PRO A 440 23.62 -44.41 5.77
CA PRO A 440 23.54 -45.65 6.56
C PRO A 440 24.59 -46.72 6.18
N THR A 441 25.52 -46.44 5.27
CA THR A 441 26.33 -47.48 4.62
C THR A 441 27.78 -47.58 5.08
N GLY A 442 28.25 -46.61 5.86
CA GLY A 442 29.67 -46.37 6.09
C GLY A 442 30.37 -45.75 4.89
N CYS A 443 31.67 -45.51 5.02
CA CYS A 443 32.53 -44.95 3.99
C CYS A 443 33.96 -45.46 4.16
N GLY A 444 34.76 -45.58 3.09
CA GLY A 444 36.21 -45.81 3.21
C GLY A 444 36.69 -47.10 3.92
N GLY A 445 35.80 -48.01 4.31
CA GLY A 445 36.12 -49.16 5.18
C GLY A 445 35.54 -49.04 6.60
N ASN A 446 35.08 -47.84 6.96
CA ASN A 446 34.47 -47.46 8.22
C ASN A 446 32.98 -47.82 8.23
N GLN A 447 32.45 -48.21 9.38
CA GLN A 447 31.04 -48.53 9.55
C GLN A 447 30.18 -47.26 9.69
N PRO A 448 28.87 -47.30 9.41
CA PRO A 448 28.00 -46.16 9.69
C PRO A 448 27.95 -45.88 11.19
N TYR A 449 28.13 -44.62 11.60
CA TYR A 449 28.10 -44.20 13.01
C TYR A 449 26.68 -44.17 13.61
N THR A 450 26.04 -45.33 13.54
CA THR A 450 24.66 -45.58 13.98
C THR A 450 24.59 -45.45 15.50
N GLY A 451 23.54 -44.80 16.00
CA GLY A 451 23.38 -44.39 17.39
C GLY A 451 23.69 -42.90 17.57
N PHE A 452 24.91 -42.47 17.24
CA PHE A 452 25.31 -41.06 17.37
C PHE A 452 24.74 -40.20 16.24
N TYR A 453 24.63 -40.73 15.01
CA TYR A 453 23.93 -40.07 13.90
C TYR A 453 22.48 -39.67 14.27
N GLU A 454 21.73 -40.59 14.87
CA GLU A 454 20.37 -40.36 15.31
C GLU A 454 20.30 -39.33 16.44
N ALA A 455 21.29 -39.32 17.35
CA ALA A 455 21.37 -38.30 18.38
C ALA A 455 21.60 -36.91 17.79
N THR A 456 22.54 -36.81 16.84
CA THR A 456 22.84 -35.57 16.14
C THR A 456 21.62 -34.99 15.44
N LEU A 457 20.84 -35.81 14.73
CA LEU A 457 19.59 -35.35 14.12
C LEU A 457 18.53 -34.94 15.16
N ALA A 458 18.43 -35.66 16.27
CA ALA A 458 17.43 -35.41 17.31
C ALA A 458 17.68 -34.10 18.07
N THR A 459 18.94 -33.69 18.22
CA THR A 459 19.32 -32.42 18.86
C THR A 459 19.58 -31.29 17.86
N GLY A 460 19.35 -31.51 16.56
CA GLY A 460 19.58 -30.49 15.53
C GLY A 460 21.06 -30.16 15.26
N GLY A 461 21.98 -31.06 15.63
CA GLY A 461 23.42 -30.88 15.41
C GLY A 461 23.88 -31.30 14.01
N THR A 462 25.20 -31.22 13.81
CA THR A 462 25.85 -31.44 12.52
C THR A 462 26.51 -32.82 12.48
N PHE A 463 26.22 -33.59 11.42
CA PHE A 463 26.89 -34.85 11.13
C PHE A 463 27.87 -34.67 9.97
N LEU A 464 29.13 -35.03 10.18
CA LEU A 464 30.22 -34.88 9.24
C LEU A 464 30.84 -36.24 8.91
N SER A 465 31.19 -36.42 7.62
CA SER A 465 31.82 -37.65 7.15
C SER A 465 33.26 -37.72 7.62
N ILE A 466 33.64 -38.81 8.29
CA ILE A 466 35.03 -39.09 8.65
C ILE A 466 35.90 -39.39 7.42
N CYS A 467 35.29 -39.75 6.29
CA CYS A 467 36.01 -40.04 5.04
C CYS A 467 36.14 -38.83 4.11
N ALA A 468 35.77 -37.63 4.59
CA ALA A 468 35.86 -36.43 3.79
C ALA A 468 37.31 -36.12 3.37
N ALA A 469 37.49 -35.74 2.11
CA ALA A 469 38.80 -35.36 1.58
C ALA A 469 39.28 -33.98 2.07
N ASP A 470 38.34 -33.13 2.52
CA ASP A 470 38.62 -31.81 3.10
C ASP A 470 38.03 -31.76 4.51
N PHE A 471 38.91 -31.95 5.49
CA PHE A 471 38.55 -31.85 6.90
C PHE A 471 38.55 -30.40 7.41
N GLY A 472 39.23 -29.47 6.73
CA GLY A 472 39.28 -28.07 7.14
C GLY A 472 37.90 -27.43 7.09
N SER A 473 37.20 -27.57 5.95
CA SER A 473 35.82 -27.09 5.79
C SER A 473 34.85 -27.78 6.77
N ASN A 474 35.07 -29.05 7.10
CA ASN A 474 34.27 -29.77 8.09
C ASN A 474 34.47 -29.20 9.50
N MET A 475 35.71 -28.87 9.89
CA MET A 475 36.00 -28.27 11.18
C MET A 475 35.47 -26.82 11.28
N GLU A 476 35.46 -26.07 10.18
CA GLU A 476 34.81 -24.75 10.12
C GLU A 476 33.31 -24.86 10.40
N VAL A 477 32.60 -25.73 9.66
CA VAL A 477 31.16 -25.97 9.86
C VAL A 477 30.86 -26.48 11.26
N LEU A 478 31.71 -27.36 11.81
CA LEU A 478 31.53 -27.86 13.17
C LEU A 478 31.68 -26.74 14.21
N ALA A 479 32.65 -25.85 14.05
CA ALA A 479 32.88 -24.72 14.94
C ALA A 479 31.68 -23.75 14.92
N GLU A 480 31.21 -23.37 13.73
CA GLU A 480 30.04 -22.50 13.55
C GLU A 480 28.81 -23.06 14.25
N ASN A 481 28.52 -24.35 14.04
CA ASN A 481 27.33 -24.97 14.62
C ASN A 481 27.48 -25.25 16.12
N SER A 482 28.69 -25.46 16.63
CA SER A 482 28.95 -25.62 18.07
C SER A 482 28.82 -24.29 18.84
N ALA A 483 28.78 -23.17 18.12
CA ALA A 483 28.64 -21.81 18.65
C ALA A 483 27.41 -21.07 18.08
N ALA A 484 26.48 -21.76 17.41
CA ALA A 484 25.41 -21.11 16.65
C ALA A 484 24.44 -20.27 17.50
N ASP A 485 24.14 -20.69 18.73
CA ASP A 485 23.27 -19.94 19.66
C ASP A 485 23.90 -18.62 20.14
N LEU A 486 25.20 -18.42 19.89
CA LEU A 486 25.89 -17.14 20.09
C LEU A 486 25.61 -16.12 18.99
N THR A 487 24.87 -16.47 17.94
CA THR A 487 24.67 -15.62 16.73
C THR A 487 23.21 -15.32 16.40
N SER A 488 22.26 -15.82 17.18
CA SER A 488 20.84 -15.48 17.05
C SER A 488 20.36 -14.70 18.27
N PHE A 489 19.80 -13.51 18.05
CA PHE A 489 19.34 -12.63 19.13
C PHE A 489 17.99 -12.00 18.77
N GLU A 490 17.16 -11.75 19.77
CA GLU A 490 16.04 -10.81 19.60
C GLU A 490 16.59 -9.37 19.54
N LEU A 491 16.08 -8.57 18.60
CA LEU A 491 16.47 -7.17 18.46
C LEU A 491 16.19 -6.42 19.77
N THR A 492 17.25 -5.87 20.37
CA THR A 492 17.16 -5.11 21.63
C THR A 492 16.46 -3.75 21.46
N ASP A 493 16.36 -3.25 20.22
CA ASP A 493 15.64 -2.01 19.89
C ASP A 493 15.08 -2.04 18.46
N THR A 494 14.01 -1.28 18.24
CA THR A 494 13.44 -1.07 16.89
C THR A 494 14.17 0.06 16.15
N PRO A 495 14.35 -0.03 14.82
CA PRO A 495 14.97 1.02 14.01
C PRO A 495 14.37 2.40 14.28
N SER A 496 15.22 3.42 14.49
CA SER A 496 14.74 4.76 14.78
C SER A 496 14.10 5.38 13.54
N LYS A 497 12.91 5.98 13.67
CA LYS A 497 12.18 6.67 12.58
C LYS A 497 12.86 7.97 12.08
N THR A 498 14.07 8.28 12.53
CA THR A 498 14.75 9.54 12.18
C THR A 498 16.06 9.23 11.44
N PRO A 499 16.32 9.81 10.26
CA PRO A 499 17.65 9.69 9.66
C PRO A 499 18.64 10.29 10.66
N SER A 500 19.53 9.46 11.19
CA SER A 500 20.53 9.91 12.14
C SER A 500 21.45 10.89 11.42
N ARG A 501 21.44 12.15 11.86
CA ARG A 501 22.52 13.08 11.48
C ARG A 501 23.76 12.62 12.24
N SER A 502 24.59 11.81 11.60
CA SER A 502 25.94 11.55 12.08
C SER A 502 26.73 12.86 12.07
N ARG A 503 26.81 13.50 13.24
CA ARG A 503 27.79 14.56 13.49
C ARG A 503 29.13 13.85 13.66
N TRP A 504 29.88 13.76 12.58
CA TRP A 504 31.29 13.39 12.62
C TRP A 504 32.05 14.38 13.51
N THR A 505 32.31 14.00 14.77
CA THR A 505 33.32 14.65 15.60
C THR A 505 34.65 13.97 15.33
N ALA A 506 35.39 14.50 14.35
CA ALA A 506 36.79 14.14 14.18
C ALA A 506 37.64 14.86 15.24
N SER A 507 38.51 14.11 15.92
CA SER A 507 39.64 14.63 16.69
C SER A 507 40.80 13.60 16.67
N PRO A 508 42.06 13.98 16.94
CA PRO A 508 42.97 14.41 15.87
C PRO A 508 44.25 13.55 15.71
N TRP A 509 44.71 13.47 14.45
CA TRP A 509 46.11 13.40 13.97
C TRP A 509 46.93 12.10 14.09
N SER A 510 47.41 11.61 12.94
CA SER A 510 48.83 11.78 12.55
C SER A 510 49.03 11.66 11.02
N ARG A 511 50.02 12.40 10.50
CA ARG A 511 50.32 12.66 9.08
C ARG A 511 51.22 11.59 8.44
N ALA A 512 51.01 11.31 7.15
CA ALA A 512 51.99 11.34 6.03
C ALA A 512 51.30 10.71 4.79
N GLY A 513 51.36 11.19 3.54
CA GLY A 513 51.93 12.35 2.87
C GLY A 513 51.86 12.14 1.34
N ARG A 514 51.52 13.21 0.58
CA ARG A 514 51.84 13.51 -0.85
C ARG A 514 51.15 12.72 -1.99
N THR A 515 50.24 13.34 -2.77
CA THR A 515 50.41 14.07 -4.08
C THR A 515 50.85 13.14 -5.23
N THR A 516 50.25 13.04 -6.44
CA THR A 516 49.56 13.97 -7.38
C THR A 516 48.89 13.15 -8.52
N THR A 517 47.98 13.78 -9.28
CA THR A 517 47.07 13.27 -10.34
C THR A 517 47.74 12.99 -11.74
N PRO A 518 47.00 12.72 -12.86
CA PRO A 518 46.99 11.49 -13.70
C PRO A 518 47.64 11.72 -15.12
N PRO A 519 47.69 10.75 -16.07
CA PRO A 519 46.59 10.49 -17.05
C PRO A 519 46.52 9.07 -17.71
N THR A 520 45.41 8.78 -18.40
CA THR A 520 45.17 7.73 -19.45
C THR A 520 45.80 8.15 -20.81
N PRO A 521 45.74 7.42 -21.98
CA PRO A 521 45.21 6.08 -22.36
C PRO A 521 46.12 5.28 -23.37
N LEU A 522 45.51 4.29 -24.10
CA LEU A 522 45.96 3.51 -25.28
C LEU A 522 46.57 2.12 -24.92
N THR A 523 46.31 0.97 -25.56
CA THR A 523 45.64 0.54 -26.80
C THR A 523 45.62 -0.99 -26.83
N SER A 524 44.56 -1.61 -27.38
CA SER A 524 44.55 -2.99 -27.91
C SER A 524 45.36 -3.10 -29.21
N PRO A 525 45.79 -4.30 -29.69
CA PRO A 525 44.93 -5.02 -30.65
C PRO A 525 45.08 -6.57 -30.77
N THR A 526 44.00 -7.17 -31.31
CA THR A 526 43.89 -8.32 -32.26
C THR A 526 44.41 -9.72 -31.87
N ALA A 527 43.61 -10.79 -31.77
CA ALA A 527 42.64 -11.47 -32.66
C ALA A 527 43.25 -12.68 -33.41
N THR A 528 42.70 -13.89 -33.21
CA THR A 528 42.31 -14.86 -34.27
C THR A 528 41.71 -16.16 -33.69
N SER A 529 40.57 -16.57 -34.26
CA SER A 529 39.90 -17.89 -34.13
C SER A 529 40.06 -18.63 -35.49
N PRO A 530 39.84 -19.97 -35.63
CA PRO A 530 38.47 -20.48 -35.92
C PRO A 530 38.12 -21.93 -35.51
N ARG A 531 36.81 -22.14 -35.25
CA ARG A 531 35.91 -23.28 -35.63
C ARG A 531 36.12 -24.68 -34.99
N ALA A 532 35.11 -25.52 -34.69
CA ALA A 532 33.65 -25.54 -34.90
C ALA A 532 33.01 -26.72 -34.12
N ALA A 533 31.74 -26.59 -33.68
CA ALA A 533 30.62 -27.56 -33.85
C ALA A 533 29.50 -27.39 -32.77
N PRO A 534 28.22 -27.75 -33.06
CA PRO A 534 26.99 -27.16 -32.47
C PRO A 534 26.05 -28.21 -31.78
N PRO A 535 24.71 -28.02 -31.64
CA PRO A 535 23.95 -27.10 -30.78
C PRO A 535 22.87 -27.83 -29.90
N SER A 536 21.98 -27.03 -29.26
CA SER A 536 20.57 -27.37 -28.87
C SER A 536 20.39 -28.05 -27.49
N ARG A 537 19.27 -28.02 -26.75
CA ARG A 537 18.04 -27.21 -26.54
C ARG A 537 17.14 -28.06 -25.61
N TRP A 538 16.46 -27.45 -24.64
CA TRP A 538 15.12 -27.75 -24.08
C TRP A 538 14.75 -29.08 -23.34
N THR A 539 14.01 -28.83 -22.25
CA THR A 539 12.76 -29.49 -21.74
C THR A 539 12.75 -30.81 -20.96
N THR A 540 12.08 -30.68 -19.80
CA THR A 540 11.28 -31.60 -18.97
C THR A 540 10.31 -32.56 -19.68
N ARG A 541 10.07 -33.76 -19.10
CA ARG A 541 8.72 -34.34 -18.79
C ARG A 541 8.72 -35.79 -18.24
N SER A 542 8.05 -35.95 -17.08
CA SER A 542 6.97 -36.91 -16.70
C SER A 542 7.14 -38.46 -16.63
N TRP A 543 6.15 -39.03 -15.89
CA TRP A 543 5.62 -40.44 -15.77
C TRP A 543 6.08 -41.20 -14.50
N VAL A 544 5.27 -41.50 -13.46
CA VAL A 544 3.95 -42.14 -13.27
C VAL A 544 3.97 -43.69 -13.24
N THR A 545 3.43 -44.23 -12.12
CA THR A 545 2.77 -45.53 -11.84
C THR A 545 3.53 -46.83 -11.50
N ALA A 546 3.34 -47.26 -10.24
CA ALA A 546 2.48 -48.39 -9.77
C ALA A 546 3.07 -49.78 -9.42
N ARG A 547 2.63 -50.22 -8.21
CA ARG A 547 2.24 -51.60 -7.75
C ARG A 547 3.34 -52.68 -7.69
N ALA A 548 3.30 -53.73 -6.86
CA ALA A 548 2.49 -54.23 -5.75
C ALA A 548 3.19 -55.53 -5.21
N ASP A 549 2.58 -56.18 -4.21
CA ASP A 549 2.81 -57.55 -3.67
C ASP A 549 3.79 -57.64 -2.47
N ARG A 550 3.51 -58.18 -1.26
CA ARG A 550 2.55 -59.13 -0.58
C ARG A 550 3.45 -59.94 0.43
N PRO A 551 2.96 -60.84 1.31
CA PRO A 551 2.27 -60.66 2.60
C PRO A 551 2.88 -61.56 3.75
N LEU A 552 2.11 -61.81 4.84
CA LEU A 552 2.17 -62.90 5.87
C LEU A 552 2.45 -62.42 7.32
N GLU A 553 1.41 -62.32 8.16
CA GLU A 553 0.89 -63.32 9.15
C GLU A 553 1.51 -63.13 10.55
N ALA A 554 0.80 -62.54 11.52
CA ALA A 554 -0.30 -63.08 12.35
C ALA A 554 0.20 -63.69 13.67
N LEU A 555 -0.03 -62.97 14.78
CA LEU A 555 -0.17 -63.55 16.12
C LEU A 555 -1.10 -62.65 16.97
N GLN A 556 -2.34 -63.12 17.11
CA GLN A 556 -3.35 -62.58 18.02
C GLN A 556 -3.17 -63.18 19.40
N LEU A 557 -3.23 -62.35 20.44
CA LEU A 557 -3.80 -62.71 21.75
C LEU A 557 -4.33 -61.44 22.41
N GLY A 558 -5.66 -61.38 22.57
CA GLY A 558 -6.40 -60.18 22.90
C GLY A 558 -6.56 -59.91 24.39
N ALA A 559 -6.75 -58.62 24.71
CA ALA A 559 -7.48 -58.18 25.88
C ALA A 559 -8.40 -57.01 25.47
N ARG A 560 -9.66 -57.10 25.91
CA ARG A 560 -10.83 -56.40 25.40
C ARG A 560 -10.85 -54.90 25.77
N ARG A 561 -11.08 -54.03 24.78
CA ARG A 561 -11.84 -52.78 24.94
C ARG A 561 -12.78 -52.61 23.75
N ALA A 562 -14.04 -52.30 24.03
CA ALA A 562 -15.10 -52.17 23.06
C ALA A 562 -14.93 -50.89 22.22
N HIS A 563 -15.04 -51.01 20.90
CA HIS A 563 -15.30 -49.90 19.98
C HIS A 563 -16.81 -49.74 19.76
N PRO A 564 -17.35 -48.51 19.76
CA PRO A 564 -18.41 -48.11 18.84
C PRO A 564 -17.81 -47.60 17.50
N PRO A 565 -18.61 -47.53 16.43
CA PRO A 565 -18.16 -47.60 15.03
C PRO A 565 -17.60 -46.29 14.47
N PRO A 566 -16.93 -46.33 13.30
CA PRO A 566 -16.53 -45.13 12.56
C PRO A 566 -17.78 -44.39 12.07
N PHE A 567 -17.97 -43.16 12.54
CA PHE A 567 -18.89 -42.25 11.86
C PHE A 567 -18.23 -41.78 10.57
N ALA A 568 -18.76 -42.25 9.44
CA ALA A 568 -18.68 -41.53 8.20
C ALA A 568 -19.19 -40.09 8.45
N LEU A 569 -18.34 -39.09 8.23
CA LEU A 569 -18.76 -37.69 8.14
C LEU A 569 -19.61 -37.56 6.86
N GLN A 570 -20.91 -37.78 7.00
CA GLN A 570 -21.89 -37.19 6.10
C GLN A 570 -21.73 -35.67 6.18
N GLY A 571 -21.53 -35.03 5.04
CA GLY A 571 -21.19 -33.61 4.93
C GLY A 571 -22.17 -32.71 5.71
N ALA A 572 -21.67 -32.09 6.77
CA ALA A 572 -22.32 -30.96 7.41
C ALA A 572 -22.09 -29.72 6.54
N ARG A 573 -23.17 -28.97 6.28
CA ARG A 573 -23.16 -27.74 5.48
C ARG A 573 -23.38 -26.57 6.44
N VAL A 574 -22.63 -25.49 6.25
CA VAL A 574 -22.67 -24.28 7.08
C VAL A 574 -23.53 -23.23 6.39
N CYS A 575 -24.44 -22.59 7.13
CA CYS A 575 -25.24 -21.49 6.59
C CYS A 575 -24.48 -20.17 6.68
N GLY A 576 -24.43 -19.42 5.57
CA GLY A 576 -23.95 -18.04 5.53
C GLY A 576 -24.83 -17.19 4.63
N LEU A 577 -24.83 -15.86 4.81
CA LEU A 577 -25.48 -14.94 3.87
C LEU A 577 -24.45 -14.54 2.82
N GLY A 578 -24.77 -14.70 1.54
CA GLY A 578 -23.90 -14.29 0.44
C GLY A 578 -24.68 -13.67 -0.70
N SER A 579 -24.01 -12.86 -1.51
CA SER A 579 -24.54 -12.42 -2.80
C SER A 579 -24.72 -13.64 -3.71
N SER A 580 -25.90 -13.77 -4.31
CA SER A 580 -26.11 -14.75 -5.39
C SER A 580 -25.21 -14.45 -6.60
N GLN A 581 -25.11 -15.37 -7.57
CA GLN A 581 -24.53 -15.07 -8.89
C GLN A 581 -25.24 -13.90 -9.65
N GLY A 582 -26.27 -13.27 -9.06
CA GLY A 582 -27.12 -12.21 -9.63
C GLY A 582 -26.72 -10.77 -9.34
N GLY A 583 -25.49 -10.50 -8.88
CA GLY A 583 -24.95 -9.13 -8.76
C GLY A 583 -25.11 -8.48 -7.38
N PHE A 584 -24.76 -7.19 -7.29
CA PHE A 584 -24.84 -6.36 -6.08
C PHE A 584 -26.29 -6.02 -5.68
N GLY A 585 -26.48 -5.49 -4.47
CA GLY A 585 -27.75 -4.99 -3.94
C GLY A 585 -28.35 -5.84 -2.82
N LEU A 586 -29.13 -5.20 -1.95
CA LEU A 586 -29.77 -5.86 -0.79
C LEU A 586 -30.67 -7.04 -1.19
N GLY A 587 -31.35 -6.95 -2.34
CA GLY A 587 -32.21 -8.02 -2.86
C GLY A 587 -31.46 -9.29 -3.26
N ASN A 588 -30.14 -9.21 -3.44
CA ASN A 588 -29.28 -10.33 -3.82
C ASN A 588 -28.60 -11.04 -2.63
N LEU A 589 -28.76 -10.51 -1.41
CA LEU A 589 -28.32 -11.17 -0.18
C LEU A 589 -29.26 -12.33 0.16
N ARG A 590 -28.72 -13.54 0.17
CA ARG A 590 -29.48 -14.74 0.52
C ARG A 590 -28.68 -15.70 1.38
N ARG A 591 -29.38 -16.46 2.22
CA ARG A 591 -28.78 -17.59 2.94
C ARG A 591 -28.37 -18.66 1.93
N VAL A 592 -27.14 -19.13 2.05
CA VAL A 592 -26.55 -20.18 1.23
C VAL A 592 -25.85 -21.19 2.14
N GLU A 593 -25.79 -22.44 1.69
CA GLU A 593 -25.03 -23.49 2.33
C GLU A 593 -23.64 -23.57 1.69
N ARG A 594 -22.57 -23.58 2.50
CA ARG A 594 -21.19 -23.76 2.08
C ARG A 594 -20.54 -24.95 2.81
N PRO A 595 -19.45 -25.53 2.26
CA PRO A 595 -18.68 -26.56 2.97
C PRO A 595 -18.16 -26.05 4.32
N GLU A 596 -18.12 -26.94 5.31
CA GLU A 596 -17.49 -26.67 6.60
C GLU A 596 -15.99 -26.32 6.39
N PRO A 597 -15.50 -25.20 6.95
CA PRO A 597 -14.09 -24.85 6.84
C PRO A 597 -13.22 -25.78 7.69
N THR A 598 -12.08 -26.19 7.13
CA THR A 598 -11.04 -26.94 7.86
C THR A 598 -9.79 -26.06 7.97
N PRO A 599 -9.20 -25.87 9.17
CA PRO A 599 -8.05 -25.01 9.32
C PRO A 599 -6.76 -25.64 8.80
N GLY A 600 -6.04 -24.91 7.94
CA GLY A 600 -4.64 -25.20 7.58
C GLY A 600 -3.65 -24.66 8.62
N PRO A 601 -2.32 -24.80 8.38
CA PRO A 601 -1.31 -24.28 9.28
C PRO A 601 -1.50 -22.78 9.58
N GLY A 602 -1.38 -22.38 10.85
CA GLY A 602 -1.58 -20.98 11.28
C GLY A 602 -3.02 -20.45 11.19
N GLN A 603 -4.02 -21.30 10.91
CA GLN A 603 -5.42 -20.90 10.78
C GLN A 603 -6.30 -21.46 11.89
N VAL A 604 -7.40 -20.74 12.17
CA VAL A 604 -8.40 -21.11 13.16
C VAL A 604 -9.80 -21.04 12.57
N VAL A 605 -10.68 -21.94 13.00
CA VAL A 605 -12.11 -21.87 12.72
C VAL A 605 -12.82 -21.29 13.94
N VAL A 606 -13.54 -20.21 13.72
CA VAL A 606 -14.29 -19.49 14.77
C VAL A 606 -15.78 -19.71 14.55
N GLN A 607 -16.47 -20.25 15.56
CA GLN A 607 -17.92 -20.28 15.64
C GLN A 607 -18.41 -18.90 16.08
N MET A 608 -19.07 -18.19 15.19
CA MET A 608 -19.54 -16.83 15.46
C MET A 608 -20.68 -16.83 16.47
N SER A 609 -20.70 -15.81 17.33
CA SER A 609 -21.72 -15.60 18.37
C SER A 609 -22.48 -14.30 18.13
N ALA A 610 -21.77 -13.23 17.74
CA ALA A 610 -22.38 -11.97 17.33
C ALA A 610 -21.56 -11.29 16.22
N MET A 611 -22.23 -10.47 15.41
CA MET A 611 -21.65 -9.61 14.39
C MET A 611 -22.08 -8.17 14.61
N SER A 612 -21.42 -7.23 13.94
CA SER A 612 -21.67 -5.80 14.10
C SER A 612 -21.68 -5.11 12.74
N LEU A 613 -22.68 -4.26 12.51
CA LEU A 613 -22.86 -3.59 11.22
C LEU A 613 -22.06 -2.30 11.14
N ASN A 614 -21.32 -2.11 10.05
CA ASN A 614 -20.67 -0.86 9.68
C ASN A 614 -21.33 -0.28 8.42
N PHE A 615 -21.27 1.05 8.25
CA PHE A 615 -21.88 1.70 7.08
C PHE A 615 -21.26 1.20 5.76
N ARG A 616 -19.96 0.88 5.76
CA ARG A 616 -19.28 0.27 4.62
C ARG A 616 -19.91 -1.05 4.18
N ASP A 617 -20.56 -1.79 5.06
CA ASP A 617 -21.14 -3.09 4.72
C ASP A 617 -22.36 -2.91 3.80
N LEU A 618 -23.14 -1.84 4.01
CA LEU A 618 -24.19 -1.44 3.08
C LEU A 618 -23.60 -1.07 1.72
N LEU A 619 -22.56 -0.22 1.70
CA LEU A 619 -21.90 0.20 0.46
C LEU A 619 -21.26 -0.98 -0.30
N MET A 620 -20.68 -1.94 0.42
CA MET A 620 -20.10 -3.16 -0.15
C MET A 620 -21.19 -4.03 -0.78
N VAL A 621 -22.30 -4.23 -0.08
CA VAL A 621 -23.43 -5.03 -0.58
C VAL A 621 -24.05 -4.37 -1.79
N GLU A 622 -24.21 -3.06 -1.81
CA GLU A 622 -24.77 -2.31 -2.94
C GLU A 622 -23.77 -2.10 -4.09
N GLY A 623 -22.51 -2.52 -3.95
CA GLY A 623 -21.48 -2.40 -4.98
C GLY A 623 -20.90 -1.00 -5.13
N MET A 624 -21.29 -0.04 -4.27
CA MET A 624 -20.79 1.33 -4.28
C MET A 624 -19.40 1.48 -3.64
N TYR A 625 -19.00 0.55 -2.78
CA TYR A 625 -17.68 0.59 -2.14
C TYR A 625 -16.57 0.03 -3.05
N ASN A 626 -16.84 -1.08 -3.74
CA ASN A 626 -15.95 -1.68 -4.72
C ASN A 626 -16.79 -2.38 -5.81
N PRO A 627 -17.10 -1.70 -6.92
CA PRO A 627 -17.89 -2.27 -8.02
C PRO A 627 -17.23 -3.50 -8.68
N LYS A 628 -15.91 -3.67 -8.53
CA LYS A 628 -15.13 -4.80 -9.08
C LYS A 628 -14.99 -5.97 -8.09
N GLN A 629 -15.68 -5.93 -6.95
CA GLN A 629 -15.61 -6.98 -5.95
C GLN A 629 -16.09 -8.33 -6.51
N ARG A 630 -15.29 -9.38 -6.31
CA ARG A 630 -15.66 -10.74 -6.72
C ARG A 630 -16.81 -11.28 -5.87
N LEU A 631 -17.79 -11.90 -6.53
CA LEU A 631 -18.95 -12.57 -5.92
C LEU A 631 -18.91 -14.07 -6.27
N PRO A 632 -19.46 -14.96 -5.42
CA PRO A 632 -20.24 -14.70 -4.21
C PRO A 632 -19.37 -14.31 -3.01
N LEU A 633 -19.78 -13.27 -2.27
CA LEU A 633 -19.09 -12.75 -1.10
C LEU A 633 -19.94 -12.94 0.17
N ILE A 634 -19.32 -13.38 1.27
CA ILE A 634 -19.90 -13.27 2.62
C ILE A 634 -19.63 -11.84 3.13
N PRO A 635 -20.63 -11.04 3.52
CA PRO A 635 -20.44 -9.66 3.96
C PRO A 635 -20.02 -9.56 5.44
N LEU A 636 -19.84 -8.32 5.90
CA LEU A 636 -19.46 -7.90 7.26
C LEU A 636 -18.01 -8.19 7.63
N SER A 637 -17.38 -7.25 8.33
CA SER A 637 -16.02 -7.40 8.87
C SER A 637 -15.97 -7.74 10.35
N ASP A 638 -16.99 -7.35 11.12
CA ASP A 638 -16.92 -7.26 12.57
C ASP A 638 -17.74 -8.35 13.25
N GLY A 639 -17.14 -9.03 14.23
CA GLY A 639 -17.86 -9.96 15.07
C GLY A 639 -17.06 -10.46 16.25
N VAL A 640 -17.62 -11.45 16.94
CA VAL A 640 -16.96 -12.20 18.02
C VAL A 640 -17.47 -13.63 17.99
N GLY A 641 -16.60 -14.56 18.35
CA GLY A 641 -16.94 -15.97 18.42
C GLY A 641 -15.97 -16.76 19.29
N ARG A 642 -16.10 -18.08 19.25
CA ARG A 642 -15.18 -19.00 19.92
C ARG A 642 -14.41 -19.84 18.92
N VAL A 643 -13.12 -20.03 19.15
CA VAL A 643 -12.30 -20.95 18.38
C VAL A 643 -12.82 -22.37 18.61
N VAL A 644 -13.21 -23.07 17.55
CA VAL A 644 -13.72 -24.45 17.59
C VAL A 644 -12.76 -25.46 16.95
N ALA A 645 -11.84 -25.01 16.11
CA ALA A 645 -10.74 -25.80 15.58
C ALA A 645 -9.52 -24.91 15.33
N ALA A 646 -8.32 -25.48 15.45
CA ALA A 646 -7.05 -24.82 15.15
C ALA A 646 -6.19 -25.76 14.30
N GLY A 647 -5.50 -25.20 13.30
CA GLY A 647 -4.59 -25.94 12.45
C GLY A 647 -3.20 -26.12 13.08
N PRO A 648 -2.29 -26.85 12.40
CA PRO A 648 -0.93 -27.03 12.86
C PRO A 648 -0.18 -25.70 13.07
N GLY A 649 0.65 -25.62 14.09
CA GLY A 649 1.49 -24.44 14.34
C GLY A 649 0.79 -23.24 15.00
N VAL A 650 -0.53 -23.31 15.24
CA VAL A 650 -1.26 -22.23 15.94
C VAL A 650 -0.79 -22.13 17.40
N ARG A 651 -0.37 -20.93 17.79
CA ARG A 651 0.19 -20.61 19.11
C ARG A 651 -0.50 -19.43 19.81
N ARG A 652 -1.10 -18.49 19.07
CA ARG A 652 -1.68 -17.25 19.63
C ARG A 652 -2.98 -17.46 20.39
N VAL A 653 -3.77 -18.44 19.98
CA VAL A 653 -5.08 -18.77 20.56
C VAL A 653 -5.27 -20.28 20.58
N LYS A 654 -6.18 -20.78 21.43
CA LYS A 654 -6.54 -22.20 21.50
C LYS A 654 -8.04 -22.41 21.35
N VAL A 655 -8.42 -23.65 21.05
CA VAL A 655 -9.83 -24.06 21.03
C VAL A 655 -10.51 -23.69 22.36
N GLY A 656 -11.68 -23.06 22.26
CA GLY A 656 -12.47 -22.53 23.38
C GLY A 656 -12.25 -21.05 23.66
N ASP A 657 -11.14 -20.45 23.19
CA ASP A 657 -10.88 -19.03 23.36
C ASP A 657 -11.93 -18.19 22.64
N ARG A 658 -12.33 -17.09 23.28
CA ARG A 658 -13.24 -16.09 22.72
C ARG A 658 -12.42 -15.04 21.99
N VAL A 659 -12.73 -14.79 20.73
CA VAL A 659 -11.94 -13.93 19.85
C VAL A 659 -12.81 -13.03 18.98
N CYS A 660 -12.31 -11.82 18.72
CA CYS A 660 -12.79 -10.96 17.64
C CYS A 660 -11.84 -11.07 16.44
N PRO A 661 -12.34 -11.13 15.20
CA PRO A 661 -11.50 -10.97 14.03
C PRO A 661 -10.93 -9.55 13.98
N THR A 662 -9.74 -9.39 13.43
CA THR A 662 -9.23 -8.08 13.00
C THR A 662 -9.86 -7.71 11.66
N PHE A 663 -10.13 -6.42 11.45
CA PHE A 663 -10.70 -5.93 10.20
C PHE A 663 -9.81 -6.31 9.00
N PHE A 664 -8.50 -6.07 9.11
CA PHE A 664 -7.47 -6.52 8.17
C PHE A 664 -6.77 -7.77 8.75
N GLN A 665 -6.83 -8.89 8.05
CA GLN A 665 -6.22 -10.15 8.53
C GLN A 665 -4.69 -10.13 8.47
N GLY A 666 -4.09 -9.37 7.55
CA GLY A 666 -2.64 -9.28 7.35
C GLY A 666 -1.98 -8.04 7.98
N TRP A 667 -2.74 -7.11 8.56
CA TRP A 667 -2.17 -5.91 9.18
C TRP A 667 -1.96 -6.10 10.69
N THR A 668 -0.88 -6.77 11.04
CA THR A 668 -0.51 -7.05 12.45
C THR A 668 0.00 -5.80 13.15
N SER A 669 0.96 -5.09 12.55
CA SER A 669 1.62 -3.94 13.14
C SER A 669 2.11 -2.92 12.09
N GLY A 670 2.58 -1.77 12.59
CA GLY A 670 3.27 -0.75 11.81
C GLY A 670 2.39 0.00 10.79
N GLU A 671 3.04 0.73 9.89
CA GLU A 671 2.36 1.51 8.84
C GLU A 671 1.63 0.61 7.84
N PRO A 672 0.57 1.12 7.17
CA PRO A 672 -0.10 0.39 6.11
C PRO A 672 0.81 0.17 4.90
N THR A 673 0.69 -0.99 4.27
CA THR A 673 1.27 -1.29 2.96
C THR A 673 0.17 -1.82 2.06
N MET A 674 0.35 -1.76 0.73
CA MET A 674 -0.66 -2.26 -0.20
C MET A 674 -0.98 -3.74 0.00
N GLU A 675 -0.01 -4.55 0.42
CA GLU A 675 -0.23 -5.95 0.79
C GLU A 675 -1.20 -6.07 1.98
N LYS A 676 -0.92 -5.34 3.07
CA LYS A 676 -1.78 -5.31 4.26
C LYS A 676 -3.20 -4.86 3.94
N LEU A 677 -3.33 -3.84 3.08
CA LEU A 677 -4.62 -3.25 2.67
C LEU A 677 -5.45 -4.16 1.75
N LYS A 678 -4.88 -5.25 1.20
CA LYS A 678 -5.60 -6.26 0.41
C LYS A 678 -6.31 -7.32 1.26
N THR A 679 -6.20 -7.27 2.58
CA THR A 679 -6.74 -8.29 3.50
C THR A 679 -7.98 -7.94 4.34
N PRO A 680 -8.86 -6.96 3.97
CA PRO A 680 -10.04 -6.69 4.79
C PRO A 680 -11.13 -7.75 4.64
N LEU A 681 -11.77 -8.12 5.75
CA LEU A 681 -12.94 -9.00 5.80
C LEU A 681 -14.20 -8.31 5.27
N GLY A 682 -15.10 -9.09 4.67
CA GLY A 682 -16.33 -8.56 4.05
C GLY A 682 -15.99 -7.62 2.90
N GLY A 683 -15.02 -8.03 2.07
CA GLY A 683 -14.39 -7.27 1.00
C GLY A 683 -13.56 -8.21 0.12
N PRO A 684 -12.27 -7.94 -0.11
CA PRO A 684 -11.36 -8.87 -0.79
C PRO A 684 -11.35 -10.27 -0.16
N LEU A 685 -11.52 -10.36 1.17
CA LEU A 685 -11.73 -11.62 1.88
C LEU A 685 -13.21 -11.79 2.26
N ASP A 686 -13.65 -13.05 2.32
CA ASP A 686 -14.98 -13.39 2.87
C ASP A 686 -15.11 -12.84 4.30
N GLY A 687 -16.31 -12.33 4.60
CA GLY A 687 -16.66 -11.72 5.86
C GLY A 687 -17.15 -12.68 6.92
N VAL A 688 -17.81 -12.11 7.93
CA VAL A 688 -18.17 -12.82 9.17
C VAL A 688 -19.66 -13.10 9.31
N ALA A 689 -20.49 -12.77 8.31
CA ALA A 689 -21.91 -13.13 8.27
C ALA A 689 -22.16 -14.63 7.95
N ALA A 690 -21.55 -15.50 8.75
CA ALA A 690 -21.64 -16.95 8.68
C ALA A 690 -21.58 -17.57 10.07
N GLU A 691 -22.13 -18.77 10.22
CA GLU A 691 -22.07 -19.52 11.50
C GLU A 691 -20.63 -19.85 11.91
N ARG A 692 -19.76 -20.14 10.93
CA ARG A 692 -18.34 -20.44 11.14
C ARG A 692 -17.46 -19.74 10.10
N VAL A 693 -16.33 -19.22 10.55
CA VAL A 693 -15.39 -18.44 9.71
C VAL A 693 -13.98 -19.00 9.89
N LEU A 694 -13.26 -19.15 8.77
CA LEU A 694 -11.84 -19.51 8.76
C LEU A 694 -11.00 -18.23 8.77
N LEU A 695 -10.12 -18.09 9.75
CA LEU A 695 -9.30 -16.89 9.96
C LEU A 695 -7.85 -17.27 10.20
N SER A 696 -6.94 -16.31 10.00
CA SER A 696 -5.55 -16.46 10.45
C SER A 696 -5.48 -16.32 11.98
N GLU A 697 -4.60 -17.06 12.65
CA GLU A 697 -4.33 -16.82 14.08
C GLU A 697 -3.75 -15.41 14.35
N GLU A 698 -3.07 -14.84 13.34
CA GLU A 698 -2.57 -13.48 13.37
C GLU A 698 -3.69 -12.45 13.18
N GLY A 699 -4.83 -12.87 12.64
CA GLY A 699 -6.01 -12.05 12.34
C GLY A 699 -7.10 -12.12 13.41
N VAL A 700 -6.78 -12.50 14.63
CA VAL A 700 -7.71 -12.55 15.76
C VAL A 700 -7.13 -11.92 17.02
N VAL A 701 -8.01 -11.32 17.83
CA VAL A 701 -7.67 -10.73 19.14
C VAL A 701 -8.63 -11.18 20.22
N ILE A 702 -8.16 -11.28 21.46
CA ILE A 702 -9.00 -11.58 22.61
C ILE A 702 -9.68 -10.28 23.08
N PRO A 703 -11.03 -10.21 23.12
CA PRO A 703 -11.74 -9.04 23.60
C PRO A 703 -11.75 -8.95 25.13
N PRO A 704 -12.03 -7.76 25.72
CA PRO A 704 -12.16 -7.61 27.17
C PRO A 704 -13.20 -8.55 27.79
N ALA A 705 -12.81 -9.23 28.87
CA ALA A 705 -13.63 -10.28 29.49
C ALA A 705 -14.97 -9.77 30.07
N HIS A 706 -15.08 -8.48 30.43
CA HIS A 706 -16.30 -7.90 31.01
C HIS A 706 -17.39 -7.57 29.98
N MET A 707 -17.06 -7.61 28.69
CA MET A 707 -17.97 -7.27 27.60
C MET A 707 -18.79 -8.49 27.14
N THR A 708 -20.08 -8.28 26.87
CA THR A 708 -20.95 -9.24 26.20
C THR A 708 -20.50 -9.47 24.76
N ASP A 709 -21.04 -10.50 24.09
CA ASP A 709 -20.69 -10.78 22.70
C ASP A 709 -21.14 -9.66 21.75
N ALA A 710 -22.35 -9.13 21.94
CA ALA A 710 -22.81 -7.96 21.20
C ALA A 710 -21.87 -6.75 21.40
N GLU A 711 -21.41 -6.48 22.62
CA GLU A 711 -20.46 -5.40 22.89
C GLU A 711 -19.10 -5.66 22.20
N ALA A 712 -18.51 -6.84 22.39
CA ALA A 712 -17.20 -7.17 21.83
C ALA A 712 -17.18 -7.18 20.29
N ALA A 713 -18.29 -7.59 19.66
CA ALA A 713 -18.44 -7.57 18.21
C ALA A 713 -18.26 -6.17 17.62
N THR A 714 -18.46 -5.09 18.38
CA THR A 714 -18.38 -3.71 17.85
C THR A 714 -16.98 -3.12 17.77
N LEU A 715 -16.00 -3.80 18.34
CA LEU A 715 -14.63 -3.30 18.48
C LEU A 715 -13.80 -3.30 17.18
N PRO A 716 -13.87 -4.32 16.29
CA PRO A 716 -12.90 -4.50 15.21
C PRO A 716 -12.79 -3.36 14.20
N CYS A 717 -13.91 -2.71 13.84
CA CYS A 717 -13.89 -1.55 12.97
C CYS A 717 -14.08 -0.26 13.77
N ALA A 718 -15.29 -0.02 14.30
CA ALA A 718 -15.65 1.31 14.77
C ALA A 718 -14.80 1.81 15.95
N ALA A 719 -14.55 0.94 16.95
CA ALA A 719 -13.73 1.32 18.09
C ALA A 719 -12.26 1.50 17.69
N LEU A 720 -11.73 0.57 16.90
CA LEU A 720 -10.35 0.62 16.44
C LEU A 720 -10.09 1.85 15.56
N THR A 721 -11.01 2.22 14.68
CA THR A 721 -10.92 3.48 13.90
C THR A 721 -10.81 4.70 14.82
N ALA A 722 -11.66 4.79 15.84
CA ALA A 722 -11.63 5.90 16.78
C ALA A 722 -10.34 5.91 17.62
N TRP A 723 -9.85 4.74 18.03
CA TRP A 723 -8.59 4.59 18.74
C TRP A 723 -7.39 5.00 17.88
N THR A 724 -7.32 4.56 16.63
CA THR A 724 -6.25 4.95 15.69
C THR A 724 -6.27 6.46 15.45
N ALA A 725 -7.44 7.06 15.25
CA ALA A 725 -7.57 8.51 15.07
C ALA A 725 -7.07 9.28 16.30
N LEU A 726 -7.55 8.95 17.50
CA LEU A 726 -7.30 9.75 18.70
C LEU A 726 -5.95 9.45 19.36
N VAL A 727 -5.55 8.18 19.38
CA VAL A 727 -4.37 7.72 20.12
C VAL A 727 -3.17 7.56 19.21
N GLN A 728 -3.26 6.74 18.16
CA GLN A 728 -2.10 6.42 17.31
C GLN A 728 -1.65 7.62 16.46
N ASN A 729 -2.59 8.21 15.72
CA ASN A 729 -2.30 9.30 14.77
C ASN A 729 -2.46 10.69 15.44
N GLY A 730 -3.42 10.80 16.35
CA GLY A 730 -3.77 12.05 17.01
C GLY A 730 -2.82 12.42 18.13
N GLY A 731 -2.48 11.45 19.00
CA GLY A 731 -1.73 11.70 20.21
C GLY A 731 -2.45 12.66 21.16
N VAL A 732 -3.78 12.52 21.28
CA VAL A 732 -4.64 13.41 22.09
C VAL A 732 -4.17 13.44 23.54
N ARG A 733 -4.06 14.65 24.08
CA ARG A 733 -3.57 14.89 25.45
C ARG A 733 -4.71 15.35 26.37
N PRO A 734 -4.60 15.07 27.68
CA PRO A 734 -5.54 15.61 28.66
C PRO A 734 -5.68 17.14 28.53
N GLY A 735 -6.91 17.63 28.57
CA GLY A 735 -7.24 19.06 28.42
C GLY A 735 -7.39 19.57 26.99
N GLU A 736 -7.02 18.80 25.97
CA GLU A 736 -7.30 19.16 24.57
C GLU A 736 -8.81 19.05 24.26
N THR A 737 -9.26 19.76 23.22
CA THR A 737 -10.65 19.76 22.76
C THR A 737 -10.77 19.02 21.43
N VAL A 738 -11.68 18.04 21.40
CA VAL A 738 -11.98 17.22 20.22
C VAL A 738 -13.41 17.49 19.77
N LEU A 739 -13.57 17.85 18.50
CA LEU A 739 -14.87 17.93 17.84
C LEU A 739 -15.22 16.61 17.18
N ILE A 740 -16.41 16.09 17.46
CA ILE A 740 -16.90 14.81 16.99
C ILE A 740 -18.14 15.01 16.15
N GLN A 741 -18.14 14.51 14.93
CA GLN A 741 -19.29 14.61 14.04
C GLN A 741 -20.19 13.37 14.15
N GLY A 742 -21.50 13.62 14.28
CA GLY A 742 -22.53 12.59 14.30
C GLY A 742 -22.54 11.75 15.58
N THR A 743 -23.42 10.76 15.59
CA THR A 743 -23.63 9.86 16.74
C THR A 743 -23.67 8.38 16.31
N GLY A 744 -22.96 8.07 15.23
CA GLY A 744 -22.76 6.69 14.77
C GLY A 744 -21.73 5.95 15.61
N GLY A 745 -21.39 4.72 15.20
CA GLY A 745 -20.46 3.85 15.90
C GLY A 745 -19.11 4.51 16.23
N VAL A 746 -18.40 4.99 15.20
CA VAL A 746 -17.09 5.64 15.38
C VAL A 746 -17.21 6.88 16.27
N SER A 747 -18.24 7.70 16.05
CA SER A 747 -18.45 8.95 16.81
C SER A 747 -18.64 8.69 18.30
N LEU A 748 -19.44 7.69 18.68
CA LEU A 748 -19.66 7.40 20.10
C LEU A 748 -18.47 6.69 20.76
N PHE A 749 -17.73 5.86 20.04
CA PHE A 749 -16.44 5.37 20.55
C PHE A 749 -15.43 6.52 20.72
N ALA A 750 -15.35 7.44 19.76
CA ALA A 750 -14.52 8.63 19.88
C ALA A 750 -14.89 9.45 21.11
N LEU A 751 -16.19 9.65 21.38
CA LEU A 751 -16.64 10.33 22.59
C LEU A 751 -16.12 9.64 23.84
N GLN A 752 -16.33 8.33 23.96
CA GLN A 752 -15.90 7.57 25.15
C GLN A 752 -14.37 7.58 25.31
N ILE A 753 -13.60 7.49 24.21
CA ILE A 753 -12.13 7.56 24.22
C ILE A 753 -11.65 8.95 24.61
N VAL A 754 -12.26 10.02 24.10
CA VAL A 754 -11.92 11.41 24.48
C VAL A 754 -12.10 11.60 25.98
N LYS A 755 -13.18 11.09 26.57
CA LYS A 755 -13.38 11.14 28.03
C LYS A 755 -12.38 10.27 28.78
N LEU A 756 -12.03 9.09 28.25
CA LEU A 756 -11.00 8.23 28.81
C LEU A 756 -9.62 8.92 28.86
N LEU A 757 -9.29 9.72 27.85
CA LEU A 757 -8.02 10.47 27.75
C LEU A 757 -8.01 11.78 28.56
N GLY A 758 -9.11 12.12 29.25
CA GLY A 758 -9.21 13.37 30.02
C GLY A 758 -9.30 14.61 29.13
N ALA A 759 -9.77 14.47 27.89
CA ALA A 759 -9.99 15.56 26.96
C ALA A 759 -11.46 16.02 26.95
N ARG A 760 -11.70 17.18 26.33
CA ARG A 760 -13.03 17.79 26.17
C ARG A 760 -13.64 17.36 24.84
N ALA A 761 -14.88 16.88 24.86
CA ALA A 761 -15.62 16.42 23.70
C ALA A 761 -16.73 17.41 23.32
N LEU A 762 -16.65 17.96 22.12
CA LEU A 762 -17.74 18.69 21.48
C LEU A 762 -18.37 17.77 20.44
N ILE A 763 -19.70 17.70 20.34
CA ILE A 763 -20.38 16.80 19.40
C ILE A 763 -21.41 17.52 18.53
N THR A 764 -21.51 17.16 17.26
CA THR A 764 -22.56 17.66 16.35
C THR A 764 -23.51 16.54 15.94
N SER A 765 -24.80 16.86 15.77
CA SER A 765 -25.81 15.91 15.28
C SER A 765 -26.93 16.66 14.58
N SER A 766 -27.77 15.95 13.83
CA SER A 766 -29.01 16.49 13.25
C SER A 766 -30.23 16.33 14.16
N SER A 767 -30.05 15.74 15.34
CA SER A 767 -31.12 15.36 16.26
C SER A 767 -30.80 15.78 17.69
N ASP A 768 -31.68 16.57 18.29
CA ASP A 768 -31.55 17.02 19.68
C ASP A 768 -31.63 15.85 20.67
N ASP A 769 -32.49 14.86 20.41
CA ASP A 769 -32.59 13.65 21.24
C ASP A 769 -31.26 12.87 21.28
N LYS A 770 -30.57 12.78 20.14
CA LYS A 770 -29.25 12.13 20.07
C LYS A 770 -28.17 12.97 20.77
N LEU A 771 -28.25 14.31 20.68
CA LEU A 771 -27.36 15.19 21.45
C LEU A 771 -27.56 15.04 22.95
N GLN A 772 -28.81 14.99 23.45
CA GLN A 772 -29.08 14.77 24.87
C GLN A 772 -28.49 13.44 25.37
N ARG A 773 -28.59 12.38 24.58
CA ARG A 773 -27.92 11.10 24.89
C ARG A 773 -26.39 11.20 24.85
N ALA A 774 -25.82 11.92 23.90
CA ALA A 774 -24.38 12.13 23.85
C ALA A 774 -23.85 12.94 25.05
N LEU A 775 -24.60 13.96 25.50
CA LEU A 775 -24.30 14.71 26.73
C LEU A 775 -24.35 13.79 27.95
N ALA A 776 -25.36 12.91 28.06
CA ALA A 776 -25.44 11.91 29.13
C ALA A 776 -24.29 10.90 29.11
N LEU A 777 -23.67 10.66 27.93
CA LEU A 777 -22.48 9.82 27.77
C LEU A 777 -21.16 10.58 28.06
N GLY A 778 -21.24 11.87 28.37
CA GLY A 778 -20.09 12.68 28.79
C GLY A 778 -19.61 13.71 27.77
N ALA A 779 -20.36 13.97 26.69
CA ALA A 779 -20.04 15.11 25.82
C ALA A 779 -20.18 16.43 26.60
N ASP A 780 -19.23 17.33 26.42
CA ASP A 780 -19.17 18.59 27.17
C ASP A 780 -20.06 19.68 26.55
N ALA A 781 -20.30 19.61 25.24
CA ALA A 781 -21.30 20.42 24.55
C ALA A 781 -21.79 19.75 23.26
N GLY A 782 -23.02 20.04 22.87
CA GLY A 782 -23.65 19.50 21.66
C GLY A 782 -24.26 20.59 20.79
N LEU A 783 -24.17 20.45 19.46
CA LEU A 783 -24.80 21.36 18.50
C LEU A 783 -25.64 20.61 17.47
N ASN A 784 -26.84 21.14 17.21
CA ASN A 784 -27.68 20.68 16.11
C ASN A 784 -27.33 21.41 14.81
N TYR A 785 -26.61 20.76 13.90
CA TYR A 785 -26.15 21.39 12.66
C TYR A 785 -27.28 21.69 11.66
N ARG A 786 -28.50 21.15 11.85
CA ARG A 786 -29.66 21.55 11.03
C ARG A 786 -30.23 22.90 11.47
N GLN A 787 -30.09 23.25 12.75
CA GLN A 787 -30.55 24.52 13.30
C GLN A 787 -29.47 25.59 13.15
N GLU A 788 -28.20 25.20 13.33
CA GLU A 788 -27.03 26.08 13.17
C GLU A 788 -26.01 25.45 12.20
N PRO A 789 -26.14 25.69 10.88
CA PRO A 789 -25.28 25.08 9.87
C PRO A 789 -23.80 25.50 9.96
N GLY A 790 -23.51 26.70 10.46
CA GLY A 790 -22.16 27.26 10.61
C GLY A 790 -21.42 26.75 11.85
N TRP A 791 -21.42 25.44 12.07
CA TRP A 791 -20.95 24.82 13.31
C TRP A 791 -19.45 25.02 13.59
N ALA A 792 -18.64 25.42 12.60
CA ALA A 792 -17.25 25.81 12.83
C ALA A 792 -17.13 27.05 13.72
N ALA A 793 -18.02 28.02 13.55
CA ALA A 793 -18.06 29.23 14.39
C ALA A 793 -18.42 28.88 15.84
N TRP A 794 -19.41 28.01 16.02
CA TRP A 794 -19.77 27.47 17.33
C TRP A 794 -18.60 26.74 18.00
N ALA A 795 -17.93 25.82 17.29
CA ALA A 795 -16.79 25.08 17.85
C ALA A 795 -15.64 26.01 18.25
N ARG A 796 -15.39 27.07 17.47
CA ARG A 796 -14.43 28.13 17.83
C ARG A 796 -14.89 28.92 19.05
N ALA A 797 -16.18 29.25 19.17
CA ALA A 797 -16.71 29.93 20.35
C ALA A 797 -16.58 29.07 21.62
N GLN A 798 -16.73 27.74 21.52
CA GLN A 798 -16.50 26.81 22.63
C GLN A 798 -15.04 26.77 23.12
N THR A 799 -14.11 27.36 22.36
CA THR A 799 -12.66 27.38 22.61
C THR A 799 -12.10 28.81 22.63
N ASP A 800 -12.93 29.80 22.98
CA ASP A 800 -12.56 31.22 23.07
C ASP A 800 -11.90 31.77 21.78
N GLY A 801 -12.35 31.27 20.63
CA GLY A 801 -11.84 31.64 19.31
C GLY A 801 -10.54 30.93 18.90
N ARG A 802 -9.96 30.06 19.74
CA ARG A 802 -8.74 29.31 19.40
C ARG A 802 -8.98 28.29 18.28
N GLY A 803 -10.11 27.58 18.33
CA GLY A 803 -10.39 26.38 17.54
C GLY A 803 -10.07 25.09 18.30
N VAL A 804 -10.58 23.97 17.81
CA VAL A 804 -10.40 22.64 18.41
C VAL A 804 -9.06 22.03 18.03
N ASP A 805 -8.50 21.19 18.91
CA ASP A 805 -7.22 20.51 18.69
C ASP A 805 -7.36 19.38 17.67
N HIS A 806 -8.47 18.64 17.74
CA HIS A 806 -8.76 17.52 16.84
C HIS A 806 -10.21 17.55 16.34
N VAL A 807 -10.41 17.10 15.10
CA VAL A 807 -11.75 16.84 14.53
C VAL A 807 -11.85 15.39 14.09
N ILE A 808 -12.92 14.70 14.48
CA ILE A 808 -13.32 13.38 13.99
C ILE A 808 -14.29 13.60 12.84
N GLU A 809 -13.76 13.55 11.61
CA GLU A 809 -14.45 13.87 10.37
C GLU A 809 -14.99 12.60 9.71
N VAL A 810 -16.30 12.40 9.77
CA VAL A 810 -16.99 11.22 9.23
C VAL A 810 -17.85 11.54 8.00
N GLY A 811 -18.08 12.82 7.72
CA GLY A 811 -18.92 13.28 6.62
C GLY A 811 -18.19 13.37 5.28
N GLY A 812 -16.94 13.83 5.24
CA GLY A 812 -16.20 14.01 3.99
C GLY A 812 -16.62 15.27 3.22
N ALA A 813 -16.99 15.13 1.94
CA ALA A 813 -17.12 16.26 1.00
C ALA A 813 -17.96 17.45 1.48
N GLY A 814 -19.09 17.20 2.13
CA GLY A 814 -20.03 18.23 2.59
C GLY A 814 -19.69 18.86 3.95
N THR A 815 -18.68 18.36 4.67
CA THR A 815 -18.36 18.78 6.05
C THR A 815 -16.89 19.16 6.25
N LEU A 816 -16.00 18.71 5.36
CA LEU A 816 -14.55 18.85 5.52
C LEU A 816 -14.08 20.32 5.60
N GLU A 817 -14.65 21.21 4.78
CA GLU A 817 -14.30 22.63 4.80
C GLU A 817 -14.67 23.29 6.15
N GLU A 818 -15.82 22.94 6.74
CA GLU A 818 -16.19 23.41 8.08
C GLU A 818 -15.29 22.79 9.18
N SER A 819 -14.84 21.54 9.01
CA SER A 819 -13.86 20.91 9.92
C SER A 819 -12.54 21.65 9.92
N ILE A 820 -12.03 22.01 8.74
CA ILE A 820 -10.82 22.82 8.59
C ILE A 820 -11.03 24.19 9.25
N LYS A 821 -12.21 24.80 9.12
CA LYS A 821 -12.51 26.09 9.75
C LYS A 821 -12.57 26.03 11.27
N ALA A 822 -13.09 24.93 11.84
CA ALA A 822 -13.22 24.71 13.27
C ALA A 822 -11.87 24.45 13.96
N THR A 823 -10.89 23.94 13.21
CA THR A 823 -9.59 23.51 13.72
C THR A 823 -8.70 24.71 14.10
N ARG A 824 -7.90 24.57 15.16
CA ARG A 824 -6.88 25.56 15.54
C ARG A 824 -5.66 25.49 14.63
N PRO A 825 -4.81 26.53 14.58
CA PRO A 825 -3.47 26.40 14.01
C PRO A 825 -2.67 25.27 14.65
N GLY A 826 -2.07 24.41 13.83
CA GLY A 826 -1.36 23.18 14.23
C GLY A 826 -2.26 22.02 14.69
N GLY A 827 -3.58 22.14 14.58
CA GLY A 827 -4.53 21.08 14.90
C GLY A 827 -4.63 20.01 13.82
N ALA A 828 -5.47 18.99 14.05
CA ALA A 828 -5.65 17.88 13.11
C ALA A 828 -7.12 17.58 12.80
N VAL A 829 -7.38 17.24 11.54
CA VAL A 829 -8.65 16.69 11.07
C VAL A 829 -8.42 15.24 10.68
N HIS A 830 -9.09 14.32 11.37
CA HIS A 830 -9.03 12.88 11.14
C HIS A 830 -10.15 12.47 10.19
N LEU A 831 -9.82 12.32 8.91
CA LEU A 831 -10.74 11.94 7.84
C LEU A 831 -10.96 10.43 7.86
N ILE A 832 -12.16 10.04 8.28
CA ILE A 832 -12.55 8.63 8.49
C ILE A 832 -13.53 8.14 7.42
N GLY A 833 -14.43 9.00 6.97
CA GLY A 833 -15.53 8.61 6.10
C GLY A 833 -15.99 9.72 5.17
N VAL A 834 -16.81 9.33 4.20
CA VAL A 834 -17.32 10.16 3.10
C VAL A 834 -18.85 10.12 3.03
N LEU A 835 -19.53 10.09 4.19
CA LEU A 835 -20.99 9.95 4.29
C LEU A 835 -21.79 11.04 3.53
N SER A 836 -21.19 12.20 3.30
CA SER A 836 -21.75 13.35 2.57
C SER A 836 -21.12 13.54 1.19
N GLY A 837 -20.38 12.56 0.68
CA GLY A 837 -19.75 12.55 -0.63
C GLY A 837 -18.22 12.38 -0.57
N ALA A 838 -17.65 11.86 -1.65
CA ALA A 838 -16.23 11.51 -1.75
C ALA A 838 -15.36 12.55 -2.49
N LYS A 839 -15.98 13.47 -3.23
CA LYS A 839 -15.30 14.52 -4.01
C LYS A 839 -15.76 15.89 -3.53
N THR A 840 -14.82 16.80 -3.29
CA THR A 840 -15.10 18.19 -2.90
C THR A 840 -13.96 19.10 -3.30
N GLU A 841 -14.26 20.38 -3.53
CA GLU A 841 -13.27 21.44 -3.70
C GLU A 841 -12.88 21.99 -2.32
N LEU A 842 -11.58 22.14 -2.05
CA LEU A 842 -11.07 22.58 -0.75
C LEU A 842 -10.27 23.86 -0.86
N THR A 843 -10.49 24.78 0.09
CA THR A 843 -9.66 25.99 0.19
C THR A 843 -8.35 25.68 0.91
N LEU A 844 -7.29 25.40 0.15
CA LEU A 844 -5.98 25.00 0.69
C LEU A 844 -5.27 26.10 1.48
N THR A 845 -5.59 27.38 1.25
CA THR A 845 -4.94 28.53 1.90
C THR A 845 -4.97 28.43 3.42
N ARG A 846 -6.11 28.02 4.00
CA ARG A 846 -6.21 27.86 5.46
C ARG A 846 -5.37 26.70 5.96
N VAL A 847 -5.32 25.59 5.21
CA VAL A 847 -4.58 24.38 5.59
C VAL A 847 -3.09 24.67 5.77
N PHE A 848 -2.44 25.27 4.76
CA PHE A 848 -1.00 25.53 4.85
C PHE A 848 -0.66 26.73 5.75
N MET A 849 -1.45 27.82 5.73
CA MET A 849 -1.18 29.00 6.57
C MET A 849 -1.37 28.72 8.07
N GLN A 850 -2.22 27.76 8.42
CA GLN A 850 -2.47 27.37 9.81
C GLN A 850 -1.78 26.05 10.20
N ALA A 851 -0.98 25.46 9.30
CA ALA A 851 -0.33 24.17 9.53
C ALA A 851 -1.30 23.08 10.02
N ILE A 852 -2.50 23.00 9.43
CA ILE A 852 -3.51 21.99 9.77
C ILE A 852 -3.09 20.65 9.19
N ARG A 853 -3.13 19.59 10.00
CA ARG A 853 -2.87 18.22 9.57
C ARG A 853 -4.17 17.56 9.11
N LEU A 854 -4.27 17.21 7.84
CA LEU A 854 -5.34 16.36 7.31
C LEU A 854 -4.85 14.92 7.28
N LEU A 855 -5.44 14.04 8.09
CA LEU A 855 -4.98 12.67 8.30
C LEU A 855 -6.08 11.68 7.89
N GLY A 856 -5.80 10.84 6.89
CA GLY A 856 -6.66 9.70 6.58
C GLY A 856 -6.55 8.62 7.66
N VAL A 857 -7.68 8.03 8.05
CA VAL A 857 -7.72 6.97 9.07
C VAL A 857 -8.39 5.72 8.51
N LEU A 858 -7.58 4.69 8.27
CA LEU A 858 -8.04 3.36 7.82
C LEU A 858 -8.03 2.38 8.99
N VAL A 859 -9.14 2.31 9.72
CA VAL A 859 -9.37 1.37 10.84
C VAL A 859 -8.16 1.26 11.78
N GLY A 860 -7.32 0.24 11.65
CA GLY A 860 -6.09 0.08 12.40
C GLY A 860 -5.54 -1.34 12.30
N HIS A 861 -4.34 -1.53 12.85
CA HIS A 861 -3.66 -2.82 12.92
C HIS A 861 -3.96 -3.57 14.22
N ARG A 862 -3.65 -4.88 14.23
CA ARG A 862 -3.91 -5.76 15.39
C ARG A 862 -3.30 -5.25 16.68
N ASP A 863 -2.03 -4.83 16.69
CA ASP A 863 -1.37 -4.43 17.93
C ASP A 863 -2.05 -3.20 18.57
N ALA A 864 -2.60 -2.29 17.76
CA ALA A 864 -3.39 -1.16 18.23
C ALA A 864 -4.75 -1.62 18.80
N PHE A 865 -5.35 -2.66 18.22
CA PHE A 865 -6.56 -3.29 18.76
C PHE A 865 -6.29 -3.91 20.13
N GLU A 866 -5.19 -4.65 20.30
CA GLU A 866 -4.84 -5.22 21.60
C GLU A 866 -4.56 -4.14 22.65
N GLN A 867 -3.87 -3.05 22.28
CA GLN A 867 -3.67 -1.88 23.14
C GLN A 867 -5.00 -1.24 23.56
N MET A 868 -5.91 -1.03 22.60
CA MET A 868 -7.25 -0.52 22.86
C MET A 868 -8.01 -1.43 23.84
N ASN A 869 -7.97 -2.74 23.64
CA ASN A 869 -8.65 -3.71 24.50
C ASN A 869 -8.11 -3.65 25.93
N ARG A 870 -6.80 -3.51 26.13
CA ARG A 870 -6.20 -3.32 27.47
C ARG A 870 -6.74 -2.04 28.13
N ALA A 871 -6.78 -0.93 27.40
CA ALA A 871 -7.32 0.33 27.92
C ALA A 871 -8.81 0.23 28.29
N PHE A 872 -9.61 -0.41 27.43
CA PHE A 872 -11.05 -0.61 27.68
C PHE A 872 -11.32 -1.55 28.84
N ALA A 873 -10.51 -2.62 28.99
CA ALA A 873 -10.57 -3.55 30.12
C ALA A 873 -10.25 -2.85 31.45
N GLN A 874 -9.28 -1.94 31.45
CA GLN A 874 -8.89 -1.14 32.61
C GLN A 874 -9.98 -0.13 32.99
N ALA A 875 -10.50 0.59 32.00
CA ALA A 875 -11.53 1.62 32.21
C ALA A 875 -12.93 1.04 32.45
N LYS A 876 -13.12 -0.27 32.28
CA LYS A 876 -14.44 -0.93 32.22
C LYS A 876 -15.41 -0.24 31.26
N LEU A 877 -14.86 0.26 30.14
CA LEU A 877 -15.63 0.90 29.08
C LEU A 877 -16.63 -0.12 28.50
N ARG A 878 -17.85 0.33 28.21
CA ARG A 878 -18.89 -0.45 27.52
C ARG A 878 -19.35 0.27 26.26
N PRO A 879 -19.33 -0.38 25.09
CA PRO A 879 -19.84 0.21 23.83
C PRO A 879 -21.30 0.65 23.93
N VAL A 880 -21.65 1.69 23.18
CA VAL A 880 -23.05 2.12 23.02
C VAL A 880 -23.71 1.29 21.93
N LEU A 881 -24.62 0.41 22.34
CA LEU A 881 -25.42 -0.42 21.45
C LEU A 881 -26.83 0.18 21.30
N ASP A 882 -27.31 0.28 20.06
CA ASP A 882 -28.68 0.71 19.77
C ASP A 882 -29.65 -0.47 19.94
N ARG A 883 -29.34 -1.58 19.28
CA ARG A 883 -30.12 -2.82 19.32
C ARG A 883 -29.31 -4.01 18.86
N GLU A 884 -29.77 -5.18 19.27
CA GLU A 884 -29.32 -6.48 18.80
C GLU A 884 -30.48 -7.17 18.07
N VAL A 885 -30.26 -7.65 16.86
CA VAL A 885 -31.27 -8.33 16.02
C VAL A 885 -30.76 -9.68 15.53
N ALA A 886 -31.61 -10.53 14.96
CA ALA A 886 -31.18 -11.83 14.44
C ALA A 886 -30.43 -11.67 13.10
N MET A 887 -29.41 -12.49 12.84
CA MET A 887 -28.67 -12.48 11.57
C MET A 887 -29.57 -12.63 10.34
N ASP A 888 -30.68 -13.38 10.43
CA ASP A 888 -31.65 -13.54 9.33
C ASP A 888 -32.31 -12.22 8.90
N THR A 889 -32.28 -11.19 9.74
CA THR A 889 -32.80 -9.84 9.43
C THR A 889 -31.76 -8.92 8.79
N LEU A 890 -30.58 -9.43 8.43
CA LEU A 890 -29.47 -8.65 7.87
C LEU A 890 -29.87 -7.74 6.69
N PRO A 891 -30.60 -8.21 5.64
CA PRO A 891 -30.94 -7.34 4.51
C PRO A 891 -31.81 -6.14 4.91
N GLU A 892 -32.83 -6.37 5.75
CA GLU A 892 -33.71 -5.31 6.26
C GLU A 892 -32.93 -4.33 7.15
N THR A 893 -32.03 -4.87 7.99
CA THR A 893 -31.25 -4.08 8.95
C THR A 893 -30.23 -3.19 8.23
N LEU A 894 -29.57 -3.69 7.19
CA LEU A 894 -28.69 -2.89 6.33
C LEU A 894 -29.46 -1.77 5.63
N GLY A 895 -30.67 -2.04 5.10
CA GLY A 895 -31.51 -1.01 4.51
C GLY A 895 -31.88 0.12 5.49
N LYS A 896 -32.15 -0.23 6.76
CA LYS A 896 -32.40 0.76 7.83
C LYS A 896 -31.15 1.48 8.29
N LEU A 897 -29.97 0.85 8.20
CA LEU A 897 -28.70 1.48 8.56
C LEU A 897 -28.47 2.76 7.74
N GLY A 898 -28.82 2.73 6.45
CA GLY A 898 -28.73 3.87 5.53
C GLY A 898 -29.56 5.09 5.92
N GLN A 899 -30.62 4.91 6.73
CA GLN A 899 -31.49 6.00 7.19
C GLN A 899 -30.86 6.79 8.36
N GLY A 900 -29.86 6.23 9.03
CA GLY A 900 -29.14 6.92 10.10
C GLY A 900 -29.92 7.11 11.40
N ASP A 901 -31.03 6.38 11.62
CA ASP A 901 -31.90 6.55 12.80
C ASP A 901 -31.33 5.97 14.11
N HIS A 902 -30.29 5.14 14.02
CA HIS A 902 -29.68 4.49 15.18
C HIS A 902 -28.75 5.42 15.99
N LEU A 903 -28.46 5.04 17.23
CA LEU A 903 -27.48 5.65 18.11
C LEU A 903 -26.38 4.63 18.46
N GLY A 904 -25.16 4.82 17.94
CA GLY A 904 -24.05 3.89 18.18
C GLY A 904 -24.08 2.69 17.22
N LYS A 905 -24.07 1.46 17.74
CA LYS A 905 -23.88 0.25 16.93
C LYS A 905 -25.12 -0.64 16.93
N ILE A 906 -25.42 -1.22 15.75
CA ILE A 906 -26.40 -2.30 15.59
C ILE A 906 -25.62 -3.62 15.50
N THR A 907 -26.05 -4.62 16.25
CA THR A 907 -25.41 -5.93 16.31
C THR A 907 -26.37 -7.01 15.83
N LEU A 908 -25.80 -8.09 15.30
CA LEU A 908 -26.51 -9.29 14.89
C LEU A 908 -26.13 -10.42 15.83
N ARG A 909 -27.10 -11.21 16.27
CA ARG A 909 -26.86 -12.50 16.90
C ARG A 909 -26.80 -13.58 15.82
N ALA A 910 -25.75 -14.40 15.88
CA ALA A 910 -25.50 -15.52 14.97
C ALA A 910 -26.65 -16.53 14.94
#